data_AF-A0A6P3EKE3-F1
#
_entry.id   AF-A0A6P3EKE3-F1
#
_cell.length_a   1.000
_cell.length_b   1.000
_cell.length_c   1.000
_cell.angle_alpha   90.00
_cell.angle_beta   90.00
_cell.angle_gamma   90.00
#
_symmetry.space_group_name_H-M   'P 1'
#
loop_
_entity.id
_entity.type
_entity.pdbx_description
1 polymer ?
#
loop_
_entity_poly.entity_id
_entity_poly.type
_entity_poly.pdbx_seq_one_letter_code
_entity_poly.pdbx_strand_id
1 'polypeptide(L)'
;MELRSWSSELGYSERTERTAAVSTGRSLELCTFPATLGSSVAATALEQLFVLEQSLQSDYFKCNEEARIFLKDIALAVKKLEEMRKTTIDHLEIETMELSRFYYLLQTLPDRMTRELEESIRDARRLNICEINQMQTRINSKDDEIASLKKKIATLKEVNEALGDKQEELARQHTESVLSLNRMMEEKARTTIYINETCTRVNIEREDIEAQRKCVQEAEELMAKNIAEYLLRKQQVTDQIEEFKKLYELTKKDTFKKKEELEKLKHRMSKVKQTVTISSVVLSDHNLDIAQLQSSIKEWEEKVEEVTKTCTTLENKVNFFVSHKEKLEESSKHEKNEHLHKIKQLVEKIQKVHLENKELQDQVNAIFRQYRIVLSEEDQVFLQKRKLYDENQRQLAFITQKENFLVQRQVDIKNMEEGLVTLEDLHKAIKDVFEKQVKIHSDNLERENQRCVITQWKVACLRKQHAQWLIQKSDEIETIGGKIEHAEHRRSELLEETKLREMEINEFMVQIEQIAAQLQEEEKEFINQEKELIHELSMYEDLIFKEKKISKETEEELHDRLPHLHTAEEEYTVKHRKLQELSRILTAQRQEEIMLKNYISYVTRDFSRYVENLERVKEELKEVRDLESQKMKEHFEILKNLENEVYLHDQKAELLLLENKRLKECISNLKNDTEEYREGQDFLTHNAKDLSWELIVQHTQYIYLWAEFKATVKDLVHSGKNTLHEIRDLIDKLCKRDEKIECISIWLHGNLEDLHSLAKQESPADLRKKRKHMSI
;
A
#
# COMPACT_ATOMS: atom_id res chain seq x y z
N MET A 1 -32.06 -58.44 -13.52
CA MET A 1 -32.41 -57.51 -12.42
C MET A 1 -33.93 -57.36 -12.41
N GLU A 2 -34.72 -58.26 -11.81
CA GLU A 2 -34.57 -59.02 -10.55
C GLU A 2 -34.68 -58.11 -9.30
N LEU A 3 -35.40 -58.46 -8.22
CA LEU A 3 -36.08 -59.73 -7.89
C LEU A 3 -37.34 -59.53 -6.99
N ARG A 4 -37.98 -60.66 -6.64
CA ARG A 4 -39.16 -60.94 -5.79
C ARG A 4 -39.25 -60.15 -4.45
N SER A 5 -40.39 -60.04 -3.77
CA SER A 5 -41.33 -61.14 -3.37
C SER A 5 -42.78 -60.69 -3.06
N TRP A 6 -43.80 -61.45 -3.49
CA TRP A 6 -44.75 -62.30 -2.67
C TRP A 6 -45.84 -61.50 -1.92
N SER A 7 -47.10 -61.93 -1.71
CA SER A 7 -47.93 -63.14 -2.01
C SER A 7 -49.36 -62.88 -1.43
N SER A 8 -50.50 -63.54 -1.66
CA SER A 8 -51.08 -64.53 -2.61
C SER A 8 -52.52 -64.84 -2.07
N GLU A 9 -53.54 -65.41 -2.73
CA GLU A 9 -53.91 -65.74 -4.13
C GLU A 9 -55.47 -65.92 -4.17
N LEU A 10 -56.18 -65.65 -5.27
CA LEU A 10 -56.71 -66.63 -6.26
C LEU A 10 -57.57 -67.79 -5.66
N GLY A 11 -58.86 -67.87 -6.02
CA GLY A 11 -59.75 -68.98 -5.60
C GLY A 11 -61.18 -68.92 -6.15
N TYR A 12 -61.63 -69.98 -6.83
CA TYR A 12 -62.96 -70.14 -7.42
C TYR A 12 -63.49 -71.57 -7.13
N SER A 13 -64.81 -71.75 -7.17
CA SER A 13 -65.55 -73.04 -7.29
C SER A 13 -66.03 -73.81 -6.03
N GLU A 14 -67.34 -74.11 -6.08
CA GLU A 14 -68.04 -75.38 -5.79
C GLU A 14 -68.31 -75.99 -4.38
N ARG A 15 -69.60 -76.40 -4.23
CA ARG A 15 -70.15 -77.55 -3.45
C ARG A 15 -70.21 -77.43 -1.90
N THR A 16 -71.16 -78.05 -1.17
CA THR A 16 -72.27 -78.96 -1.54
C THR A 16 -73.50 -78.81 -0.61
N GLU A 17 -74.61 -79.47 -0.98
CA GLU A 17 -75.81 -79.75 -0.17
C GLU A 17 -75.49 -80.38 1.22
N ARG A 18 -76.37 -80.22 2.24
CA ARG A 18 -77.49 -81.16 2.51
C ARG A 18 -78.40 -80.82 3.70
N THR A 19 -79.52 -81.53 3.74
CA THR A 19 -80.59 -81.51 4.73
C THR A 19 -80.24 -82.21 6.06
N ALA A 20 -80.85 -81.75 7.15
CA ALA A 20 -81.21 -82.59 8.29
C ALA A 20 -82.43 -82.01 9.03
N ALA A 21 -83.38 -82.87 9.40
CA ALA A 21 -84.46 -82.57 10.34
C ALA A 21 -84.58 -83.74 11.32
N VAL A 22 -84.83 -83.47 12.60
CA VAL A 22 -85.03 -84.50 13.64
C VAL A 22 -86.17 -84.07 14.55
N SER A 23 -86.98 -85.03 15.00
CA SER A 23 -88.17 -84.83 15.82
C SER A 23 -88.28 -85.86 16.95
N THR A 24 -88.73 -85.40 18.12
CA THR A 24 -89.09 -86.18 19.33
C THR A 24 -90.06 -85.31 20.15
N GLY A 25 -91.23 -85.75 20.62
CA GLY A 25 -91.82 -87.09 20.66
C GLY A 25 -91.27 -87.95 21.80
N ARG A 26 -92.07 -88.57 22.68
CA ARG A 26 -93.55 -88.62 22.81
C ARG A 26 -93.89 -89.16 24.22
N SER A 27 -95.10 -88.89 24.72
CA SER A 27 -95.88 -89.69 25.71
C SER A 27 -95.21 -90.26 26.98
N LEU A 28 -95.78 -89.93 28.15
CA LEU A 28 -96.23 -90.96 29.09
C LEU A 28 -97.49 -90.50 29.84
N GLU A 29 -98.51 -91.36 29.90
CA GLU A 29 -99.67 -91.24 30.80
C GLU A 29 -99.41 -92.12 32.03
N LEU A 30 -100.02 -91.81 33.19
CA LEU A 30 -100.45 -92.84 34.15
C LEU A 30 -101.38 -92.30 35.26
N CYS A 31 -102.45 -93.08 35.48
CA CYS A 31 -103.46 -93.14 36.55
C CYS A 31 -103.05 -92.61 37.94
N THR A 32 -103.84 -91.86 38.73
CA THR A 32 -105.26 -91.95 39.19
C THR A 32 -105.59 -92.97 40.29
N PHE A 33 -105.86 -92.45 41.51
CA PHE A 33 -106.63 -93.06 42.64
C PHE A 33 -106.08 -94.33 43.34
N PRO A 34 -106.60 -94.73 44.53
CA PRO A 34 -107.49 -94.04 45.49
C PRO A 34 -106.89 -93.93 46.92
N ALA A 35 -107.70 -93.45 47.88
CA ALA A 35 -107.36 -93.36 49.30
C ALA A 35 -107.82 -94.58 50.14
N THR A 36 -107.49 -94.53 51.44
CA THR A 36 -107.94 -95.39 52.56
C THR A 36 -107.40 -96.82 52.64
N LEU A 37 -106.54 -97.05 53.65
CA LEU A 37 -106.45 -98.30 54.40
C LEU A 37 -106.20 -97.95 55.88
N GLY A 38 -107.24 -98.14 56.70
CA GLY A 38 -107.21 -97.92 58.15
C GLY A 38 -107.10 -99.24 58.92
N SER A 39 -107.94 -99.43 59.94
CA SER A 39 -107.99 -100.60 60.84
C SER A 39 -106.78 -100.69 61.79
N SER A 40 -106.85 -100.15 63.01
CA SER A 40 -107.54 -100.76 64.18
C SER A 40 -107.05 -102.15 64.62
N VAL A 41 -106.15 -102.81 63.89
CA VAL A 41 -105.52 -104.07 64.36
C VAL A 41 -104.49 -103.78 65.47
N ALA A 42 -103.60 -102.79 65.24
CA ALA A 42 -102.53 -102.46 66.18
C ALA A 42 -103.04 -101.93 67.53
N ALA A 43 -104.14 -101.17 67.53
CA ALA A 43 -104.75 -100.65 68.75
C ALA A 43 -105.35 -101.78 69.62
N THR A 44 -106.20 -102.62 69.05
CA THR A 44 -106.83 -103.73 69.78
C THR A 44 -105.83 -104.81 70.21
N ALA A 45 -104.74 -104.99 69.46
CA ALA A 45 -103.61 -105.83 69.89
C ALA A 45 -102.95 -105.31 71.17
N LEU A 46 -102.71 -103.99 71.27
CA LEU A 46 -102.16 -103.36 72.48
C LEU A 46 -103.15 -103.43 73.67
N GLU A 47 -104.45 -103.25 73.44
CA GLU A 47 -105.46 -103.38 74.51
C GLU A 47 -105.53 -104.81 75.10
N GLN A 48 -105.52 -105.86 74.27
CA GLN A 48 -105.53 -107.23 74.79
C GLN A 48 -104.24 -107.62 75.53
N LEU A 49 -103.08 -107.10 75.11
CA LEU A 49 -101.83 -107.26 75.85
C LEU A 49 -101.91 -106.60 77.23
N PHE A 50 -102.54 -105.42 77.33
CA PHE A 50 -102.71 -104.69 78.59
C PHE A 50 -103.64 -105.40 79.59
N VAL A 51 -104.72 -106.04 79.11
CA VAL A 51 -105.62 -106.86 79.93
C VAL A 51 -104.92 -108.11 80.47
N LEU A 52 -104.07 -108.75 79.66
CA LEU A 52 -103.23 -109.86 80.12
C LEU A 52 -102.21 -109.42 81.18
N GLU A 53 -101.57 -108.26 81.00
CA GLU A 53 -100.62 -107.70 81.98
C GLU A 53 -101.26 -107.48 83.36
N GLN A 54 -102.50 -106.97 83.41
CA GLN A 54 -103.24 -106.80 84.68
C GLN A 54 -103.55 -108.15 85.36
N SER A 55 -103.91 -109.19 84.61
CA SER A 55 -104.25 -110.50 85.19
C SER A 55 -103.08 -111.18 85.92
N LEU A 56 -101.84 -110.90 85.49
CA LEU A 56 -100.61 -111.52 85.98
C LEU A 56 -100.04 -110.86 87.26
N GLN A 57 -100.67 -109.80 87.78
CA GLN A 57 -100.22 -109.06 88.97
C GLN A 57 -101.04 -109.33 90.25
N SER A 58 -101.83 -110.41 90.30
CA SER A 58 -102.52 -110.84 91.52
C SER A 58 -101.79 -112.00 92.23
N ASP A 59 -101.58 -111.88 93.54
CA ASP A 59 -100.68 -112.73 94.38
C ASP A 59 -101.15 -114.19 94.62
N TYR A 60 -101.80 -114.84 93.64
CA TYR A 60 -102.33 -116.21 93.79
C TYR A 60 -101.88 -117.23 92.74
N PHE A 61 -101.08 -116.85 91.74
CA PHE A 61 -100.52 -117.79 90.75
C PHE A 61 -99.02 -117.59 90.52
N LYS A 62 -98.26 -118.69 90.51
CA LYS A 62 -96.86 -118.73 90.06
C LYS A 62 -96.80 -119.11 88.58
N CYS A 63 -96.39 -118.19 87.72
CA CYS A 63 -96.11 -118.44 86.29
C CYS A 63 -94.71 -117.93 85.93
N ASN A 64 -94.06 -118.54 84.94
CA ASN A 64 -92.65 -118.30 84.64
C ASN A 64 -92.36 -116.90 84.07
N GLU A 65 -91.22 -116.34 84.49
CA GLU A 65 -90.75 -115.00 84.11
C GLU A 65 -90.57 -114.80 82.59
N GLU A 66 -90.28 -115.86 81.84
CA GLU A 66 -90.11 -115.82 80.37
C GLU A 66 -91.36 -115.30 79.65
N ALA A 67 -92.56 -115.72 80.07
CA ALA A 67 -93.82 -115.30 79.45
C ALA A 67 -94.06 -113.78 79.61
N ARG A 68 -93.59 -113.21 80.72
CA ARG A 68 -93.68 -111.78 81.04
C ARG A 68 -92.75 -110.94 80.18
N ILE A 69 -91.60 -111.47 79.77
CA ILE A 69 -90.66 -110.80 78.87
C ILE A 69 -91.23 -110.78 77.44
N PHE A 70 -91.68 -111.94 76.92
CA PHE A 70 -92.23 -112.03 75.56
C PHE A 70 -93.41 -111.08 75.31
N LEU A 71 -94.35 -110.97 76.24
CA LEU A 71 -95.49 -110.03 76.12
C LEU A 71 -95.04 -108.57 76.02
N LYS A 72 -93.96 -108.20 76.72
CA LYS A 72 -93.43 -106.84 76.77
C LYS A 72 -92.72 -106.44 75.48
N ASP A 73 -91.95 -107.36 74.89
CA ASP A 73 -91.26 -107.13 73.61
C ASP A 73 -92.23 -107.00 72.44
N ILE A 74 -93.32 -107.78 72.43
CA ILE A 74 -94.39 -107.66 71.42
C ILE A 74 -95.05 -106.27 71.47
N ALA A 75 -95.39 -105.77 72.66
CA ALA A 75 -95.97 -104.44 72.82
C ALA A 75 -95.03 -103.32 72.33
N LEU A 76 -93.72 -103.44 72.60
CA LEU A 76 -92.71 -102.50 72.15
C LEU A 76 -92.55 -102.48 70.62
N ALA A 77 -92.58 -103.65 69.99
CA ALA A 77 -92.49 -103.78 68.53
C ALA A 77 -93.68 -103.14 67.80
N VAL A 78 -94.91 -103.37 68.28
CA VAL A 78 -96.13 -102.78 67.69
C VAL A 78 -96.11 -101.25 67.78
N LYS A 79 -95.72 -100.70 68.94
CA LYS A 79 -95.66 -99.24 69.13
C LYS A 79 -94.70 -98.56 68.15
N LYS A 80 -93.51 -99.14 67.95
CA LYS A 80 -92.47 -98.60 67.06
C LYS A 80 -92.89 -98.63 65.57
N LEU A 81 -93.80 -99.53 65.20
CA LEU A 81 -94.31 -99.65 63.83
C LEU A 81 -95.26 -98.50 63.43
N GLU A 82 -96.15 -98.09 64.34
CA GLU A 82 -97.09 -96.99 64.07
C GLU A 82 -96.39 -95.61 64.05
N GLU A 83 -95.35 -95.43 64.87
CA GLU A 83 -94.52 -94.20 64.87
C GLU A 83 -93.86 -93.96 63.50
N MET A 84 -93.27 -95.00 62.88
CA MET A 84 -92.70 -94.91 61.52
C MET A 84 -93.77 -94.67 60.44
N ARG A 85 -94.98 -95.22 60.62
CA ARG A 85 -96.09 -95.03 59.67
C ARG A 85 -96.48 -93.56 59.59
N LYS A 86 -96.56 -92.87 60.73
CA LYS A 86 -96.92 -91.45 60.79
C LYS A 86 -95.87 -90.56 60.12
N THR A 87 -94.59 -90.70 60.49
CA THR A 87 -93.52 -89.85 59.96
C THR A 87 -93.35 -89.95 58.44
N THR A 88 -93.75 -91.08 57.84
CA THR A 88 -93.67 -91.30 56.40
C THR A 88 -94.74 -90.52 55.63
N ILE A 89 -95.93 -90.31 56.21
CA ILE A 89 -97.01 -89.55 55.58
C ILE A 89 -96.66 -88.06 55.53
N ASP A 90 -96.20 -87.52 56.67
CA ASP A 90 -95.90 -86.08 56.82
C ASP A 90 -94.83 -85.59 55.82
N HIS A 91 -93.88 -86.44 55.40
CA HIS A 91 -92.86 -86.09 54.39
C HIS A 91 -93.42 -86.03 52.96
N LEU A 92 -94.29 -86.97 52.57
CA LEU A 92 -94.84 -87.07 51.22
C LEU A 92 -95.73 -85.87 50.85
N GLU A 93 -96.44 -85.31 51.83
CA GLU A 93 -97.30 -84.14 51.62
C GLU A 93 -96.46 -82.86 51.35
N ILE A 94 -95.31 -82.71 52.01
CA ILE A 94 -94.36 -81.60 51.80
C ILE A 94 -93.76 -81.66 50.39
N GLU A 95 -93.22 -82.81 49.98
CA GLU A 95 -92.63 -82.99 48.65
C GLU A 95 -93.64 -82.68 47.53
N THR A 96 -94.91 -83.08 47.71
CA THR A 96 -95.99 -82.83 46.74
C THR A 96 -96.26 -81.33 46.54
N MET A 97 -96.19 -80.52 47.60
CA MET A 97 -96.34 -79.07 47.50
C MET A 97 -95.15 -78.39 46.82
N GLU A 98 -93.91 -78.78 47.16
CA GLU A 98 -92.71 -78.19 46.55
C GLU A 98 -92.63 -78.52 45.06
N LEU A 99 -92.89 -79.78 44.67
CA LEU A 99 -92.90 -80.22 43.28
C LEU A 99 -93.90 -79.40 42.43
N SER A 100 -95.10 -79.14 42.98
CA SER A 100 -96.12 -78.31 42.34
C SER A 100 -95.66 -76.87 42.09
N ARG A 101 -94.90 -76.28 43.03
CA ARG A 101 -94.30 -74.94 42.89
C ARG A 101 -93.18 -74.92 41.85
N PHE A 102 -92.35 -75.96 41.78
CA PHE A 102 -91.30 -76.07 40.77
C PHE A 102 -91.87 -76.19 39.35
N TYR A 103 -92.95 -76.95 39.14
CA TYR A 103 -93.61 -77.04 37.83
C TYR A 103 -94.09 -75.68 37.30
N TYR A 104 -94.73 -74.84 38.13
CA TYR A 104 -95.15 -73.50 37.71
C TYR A 104 -93.96 -72.61 37.29
N LEU A 105 -92.85 -72.68 38.02
CA LEU A 105 -91.65 -71.92 37.70
C LEU A 105 -91.00 -72.39 36.39
N LEU A 106 -90.86 -73.71 36.21
CA LEU A 106 -90.35 -74.34 34.98
C LEU A 106 -91.20 -74.01 33.75
N GLN A 107 -92.52 -73.91 33.92
CA GLN A 107 -93.44 -73.61 32.80
C GLN A 107 -93.46 -72.13 32.41
N THR A 108 -93.14 -71.20 33.32
CA THR A 108 -93.33 -69.75 33.08
C THR A 108 -92.04 -68.94 32.90
N LEU A 109 -90.90 -69.45 33.38
CA LEU A 109 -89.61 -68.76 33.25
C LEU A 109 -89.11 -68.64 31.78
N PRO A 110 -89.20 -69.67 30.92
CA PRO A 110 -88.64 -69.61 29.57
C PRO A 110 -89.27 -68.51 28.69
N ASP A 111 -90.60 -68.39 28.69
CA ASP A 111 -91.37 -67.46 27.84
C ASP A 111 -91.23 -65.96 28.21
N ARG A 112 -90.70 -65.68 29.41
CA ARG A 112 -90.22 -64.33 29.79
C ARG A 112 -88.82 -64.11 29.26
N MET A 113 -87.91 -65.05 29.53
CA MET A 113 -86.49 -64.89 29.24
C MET A 113 -86.21 -64.85 27.74
N THR A 114 -86.92 -65.63 26.92
CA THR A 114 -86.84 -65.55 25.45
C THR A 114 -87.29 -64.19 24.92
N ARG A 115 -88.38 -63.64 25.46
CA ARG A 115 -88.97 -62.37 25.02
C ARG A 115 -88.08 -61.16 25.31
N GLU A 116 -87.58 -61.05 26.55
CA GLU A 116 -86.66 -59.98 26.96
C GLU A 116 -85.35 -60.04 26.15
N LEU A 117 -84.88 -61.25 25.82
CA LEU A 117 -83.67 -61.48 25.03
C LEU A 117 -83.88 -61.23 23.53
N GLU A 118 -85.04 -61.57 22.96
CA GLU A 118 -85.43 -61.20 21.60
C GLU A 118 -85.57 -59.68 21.42
N GLU A 119 -86.16 -58.99 22.39
CA GLU A 119 -86.32 -57.54 22.37
C GLU A 119 -84.96 -56.84 22.48
N SER A 120 -84.09 -57.32 23.38
CA SER A 120 -82.69 -56.88 23.48
C SER A 120 -81.90 -57.10 22.18
N ILE A 121 -82.03 -58.25 21.53
CA ILE A 121 -81.38 -58.53 20.24
C ILE A 121 -81.94 -57.62 19.13
N ARG A 122 -83.24 -57.33 19.14
CA ARG A 122 -83.91 -56.48 18.16
C ARG A 122 -83.42 -55.04 18.27
N ASP A 123 -83.25 -54.52 19.48
CA ASP A 123 -82.70 -53.19 19.69
C ASP A 123 -81.20 -53.10 19.46
N ALA A 124 -80.42 -54.12 19.83
CA ALA A 124 -79.00 -54.18 19.46
C ALA A 124 -78.82 -54.18 17.93
N ARG A 125 -79.65 -54.92 17.18
CA ARG A 125 -79.66 -54.90 15.71
C ARG A 125 -80.08 -53.56 15.14
N ARG A 126 -81.12 -52.93 15.70
CA ARG A 126 -81.60 -51.59 15.29
C ARG A 126 -80.54 -50.52 15.51
N LEU A 127 -79.89 -50.52 16.67
CA LEU A 127 -78.78 -49.62 17.00
C LEU A 127 -77.61 -49.81 16.03
N ASN A 128 -77.16 -51.06 15.83
CA ASN A 128 -76.04 -51.38 14.94
C ASN A 128 -76.34 -50.97 13.48
N ILE A 129 -77.56 -51.15 12.98
CA ILE A 129 -77.98 -50.64 11.65
C ILE A 129 -77.92 -49.10 11.60
N CYS A 130 -78.35 -48.40 12.64
CA CYS A 130 -78.23 -46.94 12.73
C CYS A 130 -76.75 -46.47 12.76
N GLU A 131 -75.89 -47.18 13.51
CA GLU A 131 -74.46 -46.90 13.59
C GLU A 131 -73.74 -47.17 12.26
N ILE A 132 -74.04 -48.30 11.59
CA ILE A 132 -73.53 -48.60 10.24
C ILE A 132 -73.95 -47.51 9.25
N ASN A 133 -75.21 -47.09 9.26
CA ASN A 133 -75.69 -46.01 8.38
C ASN A 133 -75.04 -44.65 8.70
N GLN A 134 -74.78 -44.35 9.99
CA GLN A 134 -74.03 -43.16 10.39
C GLN A 134 -72.56 -43.24 9.97
N MET A 135 -71.93 -44.41 10.02
CA MET A 135 -70.58 -44.62 9.54
C MET A 135 -70.50 -44.54 8.02
N GLN A 136 -71.46 -45.12 7.29
CA GLN A 136 -71.50 -45.04 5.83
C GLN A 136 -71.71 -43.60 5.34
N THR A 137 -72.58 -42.81 5.99
CA THR A 137 -72.76 -41.39 5.65
C THR A 137 -71.53 -40.54 5.99
N ARG A 138 -70.79 -40.86 7.07
CA ARG A 138 -69.47 -40.27 7.38
C ARG A 138 -68.38 -40.64 6.37
N ILE A 139 -68.37 -41.90 5.90
CA ILE A 139 -67.44 -42.38 4.87
C ILE A 139 -67.73 -41.67 3.55
N ASN A 140 -68.98 -41.72 3.06
CA ASN A 140 -69.38 -41.07 1.81
C ASN A 140 -69.03 -39.57 1.80
N SER A 141 -69.34 -38.84 2.87
CA SER A 141 -69.00 -37.41 2.96
C SER A 141 -67.49 -37.12 3.05
N LYS A 142 -66.69 -38.07 3.55
CA LYS A 142 -65.21 -38.00 3.47
C LYS A 142 -64.69 -38.37 2.09
N ASP A 143 -65.31 -39.30 1.38
CA ASP A 143 -64.97 -39.62 -0.01
C ASP A 143 -65.33 -38.47 -0.97
N ASP A 144 -66.46 -37.79 -0.77
CA ASP A 144 -66.84 -36.56 -1.46
C ASP A 144 -65.82 -35.43 -1.19
N GLU A 145 -65.40 -35.26 0.07
CA GLU A 145 -64.35 -34.30 0.44
C GLU A 145 -63.02 -34.64 -0.25
N ILE A 146 -62.59 -35.91 -0.22
CA ILE A 146 -61.39 -36.42 -0.91
C ILE A 146 -61.49 -36.23 -2.43
N ALA A 147 -62.65 -36.43 -3.05
CA ALA A 147 -62.88 -36.18 -4.46
C ALA A 147 -62.78 -34.68 -4.80
N SER A 148 -63.36 -33.82 -3.97
CA SER A 148 -63.25 -32.36 -4.11
C SER A 148 -61.79 -31.87 -3.97
N LEU A 149 -61.04 -32.44 -3.02
CA LEU A 149 -59.63 -32.13 -2.79
C LEU A 149 -58.75 -32.65 -3.93
N LYS A 150 -58.98 -33.86 -4.45
CA LYS A 150 -58.29 -34.38 -5.64
C LYS A 150 -58.53 -33.48 -6.86
N LYS A 151 -59.77 -33.04 -7.10
CA LYS A 151 -60.09 -32.09 -8.17
C LYS A 151 -59.40 -30.74 -7.96
N LYS A 152 -59.39 -30.22 -6.73
CA LYS A 152 -58.69 -28.97 -6.39
C LYS A 152 -57.18 -29.08 -6.60
N ILE A 153 -56.56 -30.21 -6.24
CA ILE A 153 -55.14 -30.50 -6.48
C ILE A 153 -54.84 -30.54 -7.99
N ALA A 154 -55.69 -31.16 -8.81
CA ALA A 154 -55.53 -31.13 -10.26
C ALA A 154 -55.55 -29.69 -10.82
N THR A 155 -56.58 -28.91 -10.47
CA THR A 155 -56.68 -27.49 -10.92
C THR A 155 -55.53 -26.62 -10.41
N LEU A 156 -54.96 -26.92 -9.24
CA LEU A 156 -53.79 -26.21 -8.71
C LEU A 156 -52.49 -26.60 -9.42
N LYS A 157 -52.37 -27.83 -9.94
CA LYS A 157 -51.25 -28.21 -10.82
C LYS A 157 -51.36 -27.51 -12.17
N GLU A 158 -52.51 -27.59 -12.82
CA GLU A 158 -52.79 -26.91 -14.10
C GLU A 158 -52.51 -25.39 -14.01
N VAL A 159 -52.92 -24.75 -12.91
CA VAL A 159 -52.63 -23.33 -12.66
C VAL A 159 -51.15 -23.08 -12.36
N ASN A 160 -50.46 -23.93 -11.60
CA ASN A 160 -49.02 -23.77 -11.33
C ASN A 160 -48.17 -23.98 -12.59
N GLU A 161 -48.50 -24.95 -13.43
CA GLU A 161 -47.84 -25.21 -14.72
C GLU A 161 -48.03 -23.99 -15.64
N ALA A 162 -49.27 -23.53 -15.84
CA ALA A 162 -49.58 -22.33 -16.64
C ALA A 162 -49.09 -21.00 -16.02
N LEU A 163 -48.69 -20.96 -14.75
CA LEU A 163 -47.98 -19.84 -14.13
C LEU A 163 -46.45 -19.96 -14.30
N GLY A 164 -45.91 -21.19 -14.27
CA GLY A 164 -44.52 -21.47 -14.59
C GLY A 164 -44.17 -21.06 -16.01
N ASP A 165 -44.95 -21.51 -17.00
CA ASP A 165 -44.79 -21.14 -18.42
C ASP A 165 -44.80 -19.60 -18.61
N LYS A 166 -45.72 -18.91 -17.91
CA LYS A 166 -45.82 -17.44 -17.95
C LYS A 166 -44.65 -16.77 -17.24
N GLN A 167 -44.10 -17.36 -16.18
CA GLN A 167 -42.95 -16.83 -15.48
C GLN A 167 -41.67 -17.00 -16.30
N GLU A 168 -41.51 -18.12 -17.00
CA GLU A 168 -40.39 -18.36 -17.92
C GLU A 168 -40.47 -17.44 -19.15
N GLU A 169 -41.64 -17.32 -19.78
CA GLU A 169 -41.84 -16.40 -20.91
C GLU A 169 -41.67 -14.93 -20.50
N LEU A 170 -42.16 -14.52 -19.32
CA LEU A 170 -41.93 -13.18 -18.79
C LEU A 170 -40.44 -12.94 -18.47
N ALA A 171 -39.75 -13.94 -17.94
CA ALA A 171 -38.30 -13.86 -17.72
C ALA A 171 -37.53 -13.76 -19.04
N ARG A 172 -37.92 -14.50 -20.08
CA ARG A 172 -37.36 -14.41 -21.43
C ARG A 172 -37.58 -13.02 -22.04
N GLN A 173 -38.82 -12.52 -22.02
CA GLN A 173 -39.13 -11.16 -22.50
C GLN A 173 -38.37 -10.08 -21.71
N HIS A 174 -38.20 -10.26 -20.40
CA HIS A 174 -37.40 -9.35 -19.57
C HIS A 174 -35.91 -9.41 -19.93
N THR A 175 -35.31 -10.59 -20.10
CA THR A 175 -33.89 -10.69 -20.51
C THR A 175 -33.66 -10.15 -21.92
N GLU A 176 -34.58 -10.38 -22.87
CA GLU A 176 -34.52 -9.79 -24.21
C GLU A 176 -34.66 -8.25 -24.16
N SER A 177 -35.55 -7.72 -23.31
CA SER A 177 -35.71 -6.28 -23.09
C SER A 177 -34.45 -5.65 -22.46
N VAL A 178 -33.84 -6.31 -21.46
CA VAL A 178 -32.60 -5.86 -20.82
C VAL A 178 -31.42 -5.94 -21.79
N LEU A 179 -31.29 -7.01 -22.59
CA LEU A 179 -30.25 -7.12 -23.61
C LEU A 179 -30.41 -6.07 -24.72
N SER A 180 -31.64 -5.78 -25.13
CA SER A 180 -31.96 -4.70 -26.08
C SER A 180 -31.60 -3.32 -25.51
N LEU A 181 -32.01 -3.04 -24.27
CA LEU A 181 -31.68 -1.80 -23.57
C LEU A 181 -30.17 -1.64 -23.37
N ASN A 182 -29.45 -2.70 -23.01
CA ASN A 182 -28.01 -2.68 -22.84
C ASN A 182 -27.29 -2.40 -24.18
N ARG A 183 -27.74 -2.99 -25.30
CA ARG A 183 -27.23 -2.67 -26.64
C ARG A 183 -27.50 -1.21 -27.02
N MET A 184 -28.72 -0.71 -26.82
CA MET A 184 -29.03 0.71 -27.07
C MET A 184 -28.22 1.65 -26.18
N MET A 185 -27.94 1.28 -24.93
CA MET A 185 -27.09 2.06 -24.02
C MET A 185 -25.62 2.00 -24.43
N GLU A 186 -25.13 0.87 -24.95
CA GLU A 186 -23.79 0.73 -25.50
C GLU A 186 -23.63 1.54 -26.81
N GLU A 187 -24.60 1.47 -27.73
CA GLU A 187 -24.63 2.28 -28.95
C GLU A 187 -24.73 3.78 -28.62
N LYS A 188 -25.53 4.16 -27.62
CA LYS A 188 -25.60 5.52 -27.09
C LYS A 188 -24.28 5.96 -26.47
N ALA A 189 -23.59 5.09 -25.74
CA ALA A 189 -22.27 5.38 -25.18
C ALA A 189 -21.23 5.58 -26.28
N ARG A 190 -21.14 4.64 -27.24
CA ARG A 190 -20.24 4.72 -28.41
C ARG A 190 -20.48 5.97 -29.25
N THR A 191 -21.74 6.32 -29.52
CA THR A 191 -22.09 7.56 -30.25
C THR A 191 -21.82 8.81 -29.44
N THR A 192 -22.05 8.82 -28.12
CA THR A 192 -21.68 9.95 -27.24
C THR A 192 -20.16 10.15 -27.19
N ILE A 193 -19.38 9.07 -27.12
CA ILE A 193 -17.91 9.10 -27.19
C ILE A 193 -17.46 9.67 -28.54
N TYR A 194 -17.96 9.13 -29.65
CA TYR A 194 -17.64 9.61 -31.00
C TYR A 194 -18.01 11.09 -31.21
N ILE A 195 -19.16 11.53 -30.70
CA ILE A 195 -19.58 12.95 -30.73
C ILE A 195 -18.62 13.80 -29.90
N ASN A 196 -18.26 13.37 -28.69
CA ASN A 196 -17.31 14.10 -27.84
C ASN A 196 -15.92 14.18 -28.49
N GLU A 197 -15.39 13.08 -29.03
CA GLU A 197 -14.12 13.04 -29.78
C GLU A 197 -14.14 13.93 -31.03
N THR A 198 -15.29 14.02 -31.70
CA THR A 198 -15.48 14.92 -32.84
C THR A 198 -15.54 16.38 -32.38
N CYS A 199 -16.27 16.69 -31.30
CA CYS A 199 -16.35 18.04 -30.73
C CYS A 199 -15.01 18.52 -30.16
N THR A 200 -14.22 17.67 -29.51
CA THR A 200 -12.86 18.03 -29.05
C THR A 200 -11.94 18.31 -30.24
N ARG A 201 -12.02 17.49 -31.30
CA ARG A 201 -11.24 17.70 -32.54
C ARG A 201 -11.62 19.01 -33.23
N VAL A 202 -12.91 19.29 -33.38
CA VAL A 202 -13.42 20.55 -33.95
C VAL A 202 -13.05 21.77 -33.08
N ASN A 203 -12.98 21.63 -31.75
CA ASN A 203 -12.48 22.69 -30.88
C ASN A 203 -10.98 22.94 -31.09
N ILE A 204 -10.16 21.90 -31.19
CA ILE A 204 -8.72 22.00 -31.49
C ILE A 204 -8.51 22.64 -32.88
N GLU A 205 -9.17 22.15 -33.92
CA GLU A 205 -9.11 22.72 -35.27
C GLU A 205 -9.56 24.20 -35.29
N ARG A 206 -10.56 24.57 -34.47
CA ARG A 206 -10.99 25.97 -34.31
C ARG A 206 -9.95 26.82 -33.59
N GLU A 207 -9.27 26.28 -32.58
CA GLU A 207 -8.20 26.96 -31.85
C GLU A 207 -6.96 27.15 -32.73
N ASP A 208 -6.60 26.16 -33.56
CA ASP A 208 -5.57 26.27 -34.60
C ASP A 208 -5.93 27.36 -35.64
N ILE A 209 -7.19 27.38 -36.12
CA ILE A 209 -7.67 28.42 -37.03
C ILE A 209 -7.62 29.81 -36.38
N GLU A 210 -7.92 29.92 -35.08
CA GLU A 210 -7.86 31.21 -34.37
C GLU A 210 -6.42 31.66 -34.09
N ALA A 211 -5.50 30.73 -33.83
CA ALA A 211 -4.07 31.00 -33.78
C ALA A 211 -3.54 31.47 -35.15
N GLN A 212 -3.90 30.79 -36.24
CA GLN A 212 -3.54 31.21 -37.60
C GLN A 212 -4.07 32.61 -37.95
N ARG A 213 -5.32 32.94 -37.56
CA ARG A 213 -5.87 34.29 -37.73
C ARG A 213 -5.06 35.35 -36.98
N LYS A 214 -4.61 35.06 -35.75
CA LYS A 214 -3.75 35.98 -34.98
C LYS A 214 -2.41 36.18 -35.68
N CYS A 215 -1.76 35.12 -36.15
CA CYS A 215 -0.52 35.23 -36.92
C CYS A 215 -0.70 36.03 -38.24
N VAL A 216 -1.84 35.87 -38.93
CA VAL A 216 -2.16 36.68 -40.12
C VAL A 216 -2.38 38.15 -39.75
N GLN A 217 -3.15 38.45 -38.71
CA GLN A 217 -3.37 39.84 -38.26
C GLN A 217 -2.05 40.50 -37.82
N GLU A 218 -1.21 39.79 -37.06
CA GLU A 218 0.12 40.28 -36.65
C GLU A 218 1.00 40.58 -37.87
N ALA A 219 0.99 39.71 -38.90
CA ALA A 219 1.69 39.94 -40.15
C ALA A 219 1.11 41.14 -40.94
N GLU A 220 -0.21 41.30 -41.00
CA GLU A 220 -0.88 42.44 -41.64
C GLU A 220 -0.56 43.76 -40.93
N GLU A 221 -0.56 43.79 -39.59
CA GLU A 221 -0.16 44.95 -38.81
C GLU A 221 1.34 45.29 -38.99
N LEU A 222 2.21 44.29 -39.10
CA LEU A 222 3.65 44.49 -39.30
C LEU A 222 3.92 44.98 -40.74
N MET A 223 3.21 44.45 -41.74
CA MET A 223 3.21 44.99 -43.10
C MET A 223 2.69 46.43 -43.14
N ALA A 224 1.60 46.75 -42.43
CA ALA A 224 1.06 48.10 -42.35
C ALA A 224 2.06 49.09 -41.71
N LYS A 225 2.74 48.69 -40.63
CA LYS A 225 3.83 49.47 -39.99
C LYS A 225 4.99 49.71 -40.97
N ASN A 226 5.43 48.67 -41.70
CA ASN A 226 6.48 48.79 -42.71
C ASN A 226 6.08 49.69 -43.89
N ILE A 227 4.83 49.62 -44.35
CA ILE A 227 4.28 50.50 -45.39
C ILE A 227 4.24 51.95 -44.89
N ALA A 228 3.81 52.20 -43.65
CA ALA A 228 3.78 53.53 -43.06
C ALA A 228 5.18 54.14 -42.91
N GLU A 229 6.17 53.39 -42.42
CA GLU A 229 7.56 53.85 -42.38
C GLU A 229 8.12 54.13 -43.79
N TYR A 230 7.86 53.25 -44.76
CA TYR A 230 8.30 53.44 -46.14
C TYR A 230 7.70 54.70 -46.76
N LEU A 231 6.40 54.96 -46.53
CA LEU A 231 5.73 56.18 -46.99
C LEU A 231 6.31 57.44 -46.32
N LEU A 232 6.60 57.40 -45.01
CA LEU A 232 7.21 58.51 -44.28
C LEU A 232 8.63 58.83 -44.80
N ARG A 233 9.48 57.81 -44.97
CA ARG A 233 10.83 57.96 -45.55
C ARG A 233 10.77 58.45 -47.00
N LYS A 234 9.83 57.93 -47.80
CA LYS A 234 9.58 58.40 -49.16
C LYS A 234 9.20 59.88 -49.20
N GLN A 235 8.33 60.33 -48.27
CA GLN A 235 7.91 61.72 -48.17
C GLN A 235 9.10 62.64 -47.85
N GLN A 236 9.89 62.30 -46.83
CA GLN A 236 11.13 63.02 -46.48
C GLN A 236 12.09 63.16 -47.67
N VAL A 237 12.24 62.11 -48.48
CA VAL A 237 13.08 62.15 -49.70
C VAL A 237 12.46 63.02 -50.79
N THR A 238 11.14 63.02 -50.99
CA THR A 238 10.50 63.97 -51.92
C THR A 238 10.62 65.42 -51.49
N ASP A 239 10.53 65.70 -50.19
CA ASP A 239 10.69 67.05 -49.63
C ASP A 239 12.11 67.58 -49.90
N GLN A 240 13.14 66.77 -49.63
CA GLN A 240 14.53 67.07 -49.97
C GLN A 240 14.74 67.28 -51.49
N ILE A 241 14.11 66.44 -52.33
CA ILE A 241 14.16 66.60 -53.79
C ILE A 241 13.52 67.92 -54.23
N GLU A 242 12.47 68.39 -53.57
CA GLU A 242 11.92 69.73 -53.82
C GLU A 242 12.87 70.85 -53.39
N GLU A 243 13.52 70.74 -52.23
CA GLU A 243 14.52 71.71 -51.78
C GLU A 243 15.70 71.81 -52.77
N PHE A 244 16.22 70.68 -53.23
CA PHE A 244 17.25 70.66 -54.28
C PHE A 244 16.77 71.23 -55.61
N LYS A 245 15.50 71.01 -56.02
CA LYS A 245 14.90 71.67 -57.20
C LYS A 245 14.78 73.19 -57.02
N LYS A 246 14.39 73.66 -55.84
CA LYS A 246 14.29 75.09 -55.50
C LYS A 246 15.67 75.76 -55.55
N LEU A 247 16.71 75.10 -55.03
CA LEU A 247 18.11 75.53 -55.15
C LEU A 247 18.62 75.52 -56.59
N TYR A 248 18.28 74.51 -57.39
CA TYR A 248 18.68 74.42 -58.80
C TYR A 248 18.07 75.54 -59.66
N GLU A 249 16.78 75.83 -59.53
CA GLU A 249 16.17 76.94 -60.25
C GLU A 249 16.68 78.32 -59.80
N LEU A 250 17.24 78.44 -58.58
CA LEU A 250 17.95 79.64 -58.14
C LEU A 250 19.28 79.80 -58.89
N THR A 251 20.15 78.78 -58.87
CA THR A 251 21.47 78.84 -59.55
C THR A 251 21.34 78.97 -61.07
N LYS A 252 20.30 78.39 -61.67
CA LYS A 252 19.90 78.55 -63.08
C LYS A 252 19.51 79.98 -63.43
N LYS A 253 18.82 80.71 -62.53
CA LYS A 253 18.51 82.15 -62.72
C LYS A 253 19.76 83.01 -62.64
N ASP A 254 20.68 82.72 -61.72
CA ASP A 254 21.92 83.49 -61.57
C ASP A 254 22.94 83.22 -62.69
N THR A 255 23.03 81.99 -63.19
CA THR A 255 23.81 81.69 -64.41
C THR A 255 23.21 82.32 -65.67
N PHE A 256 21.88 82.47 -65.76
CA PHE A 256 21.25 83.24 -66.84
C PHE A 256 21.66 84.72 -66.80
N LYS A 257 21.64 85.37 -65.63
CA LYS A 257 22.12 86.77 -65.47
C LYS A 257 23.56 86.93 -65.97
N LYS A 258 24.48 86.04 -65.56
CA LYS A 258 25.88 86.07 -66.02
C LYS A 258 26.04 85.81 -67.52
N LYS A 259 25.14 85.04 -68.15
CA LYS A 259 25.11 84.88 -69.62
C LYS A 259 24.67 86.17 -70.32
N GLU A 260 23.74 86.92 -69.74
CA GLU A 260 23.31 88.23 -70.27
C GLU A 260 24.45 89.27 -70.20
N GLU A 261 25.24 89.26 -69.12
CA GLU A 261 26.48 90.05 -68.99
C GLU A 261 27.52 89.67 -70.04
N LEU A 262 27.71 88.39 -70.31
CA LEU A 262 28.64 87.89 -71.32
C LEU A 262 28.27 88.35 -72.74
N GLU A 263 26.99 88.30 -73.11
CA GLU A 263 26.54 88.77 -74.43
C GLU A 263 26.65 90.30 -74.58
N LYS A 264 26.45 91.07 -73.48
CA LYS A 264 26.74 92.53 -73.47
C LYS A 264 28.23 92.82 -73.73
N LEU A 265 29.14 92.01 -73.21
CA LEU A 265 30.59 92.12 -73.52
C LEU A 265 30.90 91.71 -74.96
N LYS A 266 30.30 90.61 -75.45
CA LYS A 266 30.46 90.11 -76.83
C LYS A 266 29.95 91.11 -77.88
N HIS A 267 28.88 91.85 -77.61
CA HIS A 267 28.43 92.95 -78.47
C HIS A 267 29.46 94.10 -78.54
N ARG A 268 30.11 94.47 -77.42
CA ARG A 268 31.20 95.47 -77.41
C ARG A 268 32.39 95.01 -78.27
N MET A 269 32.79 93.75 -78.14
CA MET A 269 33.86 93.13 -78.95
C MET A 269 33.55 93.20 -80.46
N SER A 270 32.29 93.01 -80.85
CA SER A 270 31.87 93.10 -82.26
C SER A 270 32.05 94.50 -82.85
N LYS A 271 31.69 95.55 -82.09
CA LYS A 271 31.86 96.96 -82.51
C LYS A 271 33.34 97.32 -82.75
N VAL A 272 34.25 96.81 -81.90
CA VAL A 272 35.70 97.03 -82.07
C VAL A 272 36.24 96.34 -83.33
N LYS A 273 35.71 95.16 -83.71
CA LYS A 273 36.06 94.53 -84.99
C LYS A 273 35.61 95.37 -86.19
N GLN A 274 34.40 95.95 -86.14
CA GLN A 274 33.84 96.72 -87.25
C GLN A 274 34.65 97.98 -87.58
N THR A 275 35.24 98.66 -86.58
CA THR A 275 36.14 99.80 -86.86
C THR A 275 37.44 99.38 -87.53
N VAL A 276 37.97 98.18 -87.25
CA VAL A 276 39.17 97.66 -87.91
C VAL A 276 38.91 97.34 -89.38
N THR A 277 37.75 96.78 -89.73
CA THR A 277 37.42 96.51 -91.15
C THR A 277 37.30 97.77 -91.99
N ILE A 278 36.80 98.88 -91.42
CA ILE A 278 36.69 100.17 -92.13
C ILE A 278 38.08 100.71 -92.52
N SER A 279 39.07 100.62 -91.63
CA SER A 279 40.46 101.00 -91.93
C SER A 279 41.10 100.15 -93.04
N SER A 280 40.62 98.92 -93.26
CA SER A 280 41.14 98.04 -94.31
C SER A 280 40.71 98.44 -95.72
N VAL A 281 39.57 99.12 -95.90
CA VAL A 281 39.04 99.48 -97.23
C VAL A 281 39.78 100.68 -97.83
N VAL A 282 40.25 101.61 -97.00
CA VAL A 282 41.07 102.76 -97.45
C VAL A 282 42.40 102.31 -98.08
N LEU A 283 42.86 101.09 -97.78
CA LEU A 283 44.05 100.48 -98.38
C LEU A 283 43.77 99.74 -99.70
N SER A 284 42.53 99.36 -100.02
CA SER A 284 42.21 98.73 -101.32
C SER A 284 42.15 99.75 -102.46
N ASP A 285 41.63 100.96 -102.22
CA ASP A 285 41.43 101.95 -103.27
C ASP A 285 42.75 102.38 -103.94
N HIS A 286 43.83 102.47 -103.15
CA HIS A 286 45.20 102.75 -103.61
C HIS A 286 45.78 101.70 -104.58
N ASN A 287 45.17 100.51 -104.70
CA ASN A 287 45.62 99.47 -105.64
C ASN A 287 44.89 99.54 -106.99
N LEU A 288 43.80 100.31 -107.11
CA LEU A 288 42.97 100.33 -108.33
C LEU A 288 43.67 101.04 -109.51
N ASP A 289 44.42 102.11 -109.21
CA ASP A 289 45.09 102.94 -110.23
C ASP A 289 46.18 102.17 -111.00
N ILE A 290 46.78 101.15 -110.38
CA ILE A 290 47.83 100.32 -110.98
C ILE A 290 47.29 99.48 -112.15
N ALA A 291 46.01 99.07 -112.09
CA ALA A 291 45.41 98.16 -113.07
C ALA A 291 45.16 98.81 -114.45
N GLN A 292 45.12 100.14 -114.55
CA GLN A 292 44.71 100.84 -115.79
C GLN A 292 45.75 100.80 -116.90
N LEU A 293 47.01 100.44 -116.59
CA LEU A 293 48.13 100.45 -117.54
C LEU A 293 48.31 99.14 -118.35
N GLN A 294 47.50 98.09 -118.10
CA GLN A 294 47.71 96.75 -118.68
C GLN A 294 46.84 96.41 -119.91
N SER A 295 46.14 97.38 -120.48
CA SER A 295 45.10 97.15 -121.51
C SER A 295 45.61 96.77 -122.91
N SER A 296 46.91 96.84 -123.19
CA SER A 296 47.49 96.78 -124.54
C SER A 296 47.73 95.37 -125.13
N ILE A 297 47.42 94.30 -124.41
CA ILE A 297 47.88 92.92 -124.75
C ILE A 297 46.84 92.13 -125.58
N LYS A 298 45.73 92.76 -125.96
CA LYS A 298 44.48 92.06 -126.34
C LYS A 298 44.37 91.51 -127.77
N GLU A 299 45.34 91.75 -128.65
CA GLU A 299 45.25 91.37 -130.08
C GLU A 299 45.65 89.92 -130.41
N TRP A 300 46.14 89.15 -129.43
CA TRP A 300 46.56 87.76 -129.62
C TRP A 300 45.51 86.71 -129.23
N GLU A 301 44.41 87.10 -128.58
CA GLU A 301 43.42 86.17 -128.02
C GLU A 301 42.53 85.51 -129.11
N GLU A 302 42.19 86.22 -130.19
CA GLU A 302 41.24 85.76 -131.23
C GLU A 302 41.66 84.47 -131.97
N LYS A 303 42.95 84.10 -131.98
CA LYS A 303 43.42 82.87 -132.64
C LYS A 303 43.32 81.60 -131.80
N VAL A 304 42.92 81.71 -130.53
CA VAL A 304 42.76 80.56 -129.62
C VAL A 304 41.34 79.95 -129.69
N GLU A 305 40.35 80.74 -130.15
CA GLU A 305 38.92 80.44 -129.99
C GLU A 305 38.35 79.36 -130.95
N GLU A 306 39.12 78.89 -131.95
CA GLU A 306 38.71 77.73 -132.75
C GLU A 306 39.07 76.37 -132.10
N VAL A 307 40.11 76.30 -131.28
CA VAL A 307 40.57 75.04 -130.67
C VAL A 307 39.64 74.57 -129.54
N THR A 308 39.09 75.51 -128.78
CA THR A 308 38.25 75.27 -127.60
C THR A 308 37.00 74.43 -127.88
N LYS A 309 36.47 74.48 -129.10
CA LYS A 309 35.21 73.82 -129.50
C LYS A 309 35.27 72.28 -129.49
N THR A 310 36.46 71.69 -129.42
CA THR A 310 36.63 70.23 -129.31
C THR A 310 36.69 69.72 -127.87
N CYS A 311 37.32 70.49 -126.97
CA CYS A 311 37.57 70.11 -125.57
C CYS A 311 36.29 69.88 -124.74
N THR A 312 35.25 70.66 -125.01
CA THR A 312 33.97 70.62 -124.28
C THR A 312 33.28 69.24 -124.28
N THR A 313 33.55 68.41 -125.30
CA THR A 313 32.98 67.04 -125.39
C THR A 313 33.70 66.01 -124.50
N LEU A 314 34.95 66.30 -124.10
CA LEU A 314 35.70 65.50 -123.13
C LEU A 314 35.42 65.96 -121.69
N GLU A 315 35.37 67.27 -121.45
CA GLU A 315 34.98 67.85 -120.14
C GLU A 315 33.66 67.29 -119.62
N ASN A 316 32.63 67.23 -120.46
CA ASN A 316 31.32 66.70 -120.07
C ASN A 316 31.36 65.22 -119.64
N LYS A 317 32.30 64.41 -120.19
CA LYS A 317 32.51 63.03 -119.74
C LYS A 317 33.29 62.95 -118.42
N VAL A 318 34.30 63.81 -118.25
CA VAL A 318 35.03 63.93 -116.97
C VAL A 318 34.08 64.34 -115.85
N ASN A 319 33.26 65.37 -116.06
CA ASN A 319 32.29 65.85 -115.09
C ASN A 319 31.23 64.81 -114.72
N PHE A 320 30.80 63.96 -115.66
CA PHE A 320 29.94 62.81 -115.36
C PHE A 320 30.61 61.86 -114.36
N PHE A 321 31.85 61.42 -114.63
CA PHE A 321 32.58 60.51 -113.73
C PHE A 321 32.93 61.15 -112.38
N VAL A 322 33.26 62.44 -112.34
CA VAL A 322 33.47 63.19 -111.09
C VAL A 322 32.19 63.19 -110.26
N SER A 323 31.06 63.61 -110.83
CA SER A 323 29.78 63.67 -110.09
C SER A 323 29.28 62.29 -109.63
N HIS A 324 29.60 61.21 -110.36
CA HIS A 324 29.29 59.84 -109.95
C HIS A 324 30.23 59.37 -108.82
N LYS A 325 31.51 59.73 -108.88
CA LYS A 325 32.48 59.46 -107.81
C LYS A 325 32.08 60.19 -106.52
N GLU A 326 31.76 61.47 -106.60
CA GLU A 326 31.34 62.29 -105.45
C GLU A 326 30.12 61.70 -104.74
N LYS A 327 29.08 61.29 -105.49
CA LYS A 327 27.90 60.61 -104.93
C LYS A 327 28.23 59.30 -104.22
N LEU A 328 29.20 58.54 -104.73
CA LEU A 328 29.63 57.26 -104.15
C LEU A 328 30.51 57.47 -102.89
N GLU A 329 31.36 58.50 -102.90
CA GLU A 329 32.09 58.92 -101.69
C GLU A 329 31.13 59.47 -100.64
N GLU A 330 30.09 60.21 -101.02
CA GLU A 330 29.09 60.77 -100.11
C GLU A 330 28.21 59.69 -99.47
N SER A 331 27.77 58.67 -100.22
CA SER A 331 27.04 57.53 -99.65
C SER A 331 27.92 56.72 -98.69
N SER A 332 29.16 56.40 -99.08
CA SER A 332 30.11 55.68 -98.21
C SER A 332 30.45 56.48 -96.94
N LYS A 333 30.54 57.80 -97.04
CA LYS A 333 30.77 58.72 -95.91
C LYS A 333 29.54 58.84 -95.01
N HIS A 334 28.32 58.73 -95.56
CA HIS A 334 27.08 58.62 -94.79
C HIS A 334 27.03 57.32 -93.98
N GLU A 335 27.24 56.16 -94.63
CA GLU A 335 27.30 54.84 -93.98
C GLU A 335 28.34 54.81 -92.87
N LYS A 336 29.57 55.29 -93.16
CA LYS A 336 30.66 55.38 -92.17
C LYS A 336 30.29 56.25 -90.96
N ASN A 337 29.59 57.36 -91.16
CA ASN A 337 29.12 58.22 -90.08
C ASN A 337 27.98 57.56 -89.27
N GLU A 338 27.07 56.83 -89.93
CA GLU A 338 26.01 56.09 -89.27
C GLU A 338 26.57 54.95 -88.41
N HIS A 339 27.54 54.19 -88.92
CA HIS A 339 28.29 53.18 -88.15
C HIS A 339 29.04 53.80 -86.96
N LEU A 340 29.72 54.94 -87.15
CA LEU A 340 30.39 55.66 -86.05
C LEU A 340 29.39 56.14 -84.99
N HIS A 341 28.17 56.54 -85.38
CA HIS A 341 27.13 56.91 -84.43
C HIS A 341 26.59 55.69 -83.66
N LYS A 342 26.32 54.58 -84.36
CA LYS A 342 25.94 53.29 -83.73
C LYS A 342 27.01 52.79 -82.74
N ILE A 343 28.29 52.91 -83.08
CA ILE A 343 29.42 52.57 -82.19
C ILE A 343 29.41 53.46 -80.93
N LYS A 344 29.22 54.78 -81.06
CA LYS A 344 29.12 55.68 -79.90
C LYS A 344 27.95 55.31 -78.99
N GLN A 345 26.75 55.10 -79.54
CA GLN A 345 25.58 54.66 -78.76
C GLN A 345 25.81 53.33 -78.03
N LEU A 346 26.56 52.39 -78.63
CA LEU A 346 26.91 51.13 -77.99
C LEU A 346 27.93 51.33 -76.86
N VAL A 347 28.95 52.16 -77.04
CA VAL A 347 29.93 52.51 -75.99
C VAL A 347 29.24 53.20 -74.80
N GLU A 348 28.33 54.15 -75.07
CA GLU A 348 27.54 54.83 -74.04
C GLU A 348 26.65 53.85 -73.25
N LYS A 349 26.01 52.89 -73.93
CA LYS A 349 25.24 51.81 -73.28
C LYS A 349 26.13 50.89 -72.44
N ILE A 350 27.30 50.49 -72.94
CA ILE A 350 28.26 49.65 -72.22
C ILE A 350 28.78 50.37 -70.97
N GLN A 351 29.09 51.66 -71.06
CA GLN A 351 29.50 52.47 -69.91
C GLN A 351 28.39 52.59 -68.86
N LYS A 352 27.13 52.78 -69.28
CA LYS A 352 25.98 52.81 -68.37
C LYS A 352 25.79 51.48 -67.63
N VAL A 353 25.83 50.35 -68.34
CA VAL A 353 25.72 49.01 -67.75
C VAL A 353 26.89 48.70 -66.81
N HIS A 354 28.12 49.15 -67.12
CA HIS A 354 29.25 49.02 -66.19
C HIS A 354 29.08 49.84 -64.91
N LEU A 355 28.47 51.02 -64.99
CA LEU A 355 28.18 51.84 -63.82
C LEU A 355 27.09 51.18 -62.95
N GLU A 356 25.98 50.76 -63.56
CA GLU A 356 24.87 50.07 -62.89
C GLU A 356 25.33 48.77 -62.21
N ASN A 357 26.13 47.95 -62.89
CA ASN A 357 26.67 46.72 -62.33
C ASN A 357 27.62 47.01 -61.14
N LYS A 358 28.43 48.08 -61.22
CA LYS A 358 29.26 48.49 -60.09
C LYS A 358 28.43 48.95 -58.89
N GLU A 359 27.41 49.78 -59.12
CA GLU A 359 26.50 50.24 -58.05
C GLU A 359 25.79 49.07 -57.37
N LEU A 360 25.32 48.09 -58.14
CA LEU A 360 24.76 46.84 -57.61
C LEU A 360 25.79 46.03 -56.82
N GLN A 361 27.03 45.92 -57.29
CA GLN A 361 28.08 45.19 -56.59
C GLN A 361 28.48 45.88 -55.27
N ASP A 362 28.55 47.21 -55.24
CA ASP A 362 28.77 48.01 -54.03
C ASP A 362 27.59 47.88 -53.03
N GLN A 363 26.34 47.82 -53.51
CA GLN A 363 25.15 47.54 -52.68
C GLN A 363 25.17 46.12 -52.09
N VAL A 364 25.48 45.10 -52.88
CA VAL A 364 25.62 43.70 -52.40
C VAL A 364 26.71 43.60 -51.34
N ASN A 365 27.86 44.27 -51.54
CA ASN A 365 28.92 44.36 -50.55
C ASN A 365 28.48 45.05 -49.24
N ALA A 366 27.61 46.07 -49.31
CA ALA A 366 27.05 46.72 -48.13
C ALA A 366 26.08 45.82 -47.36
N ILE A 367 25.16 45.13 -48.07
CA ILE A 367 24.22 44.17 -47.48
C ILE A 367 24.98 43.02 -46.81
N PHE A 368 26.01 42.47 -47.46
CA PHE A 368 26.80 41.37 -46.91
C PHE A 368 27.54 41.78 -45.61
N ARG A 369 27.99 43.03 -45.52
CA ARG A 369 28.58 43.58 -44.27
C ARG A 369 27.53 43.70 -43.16
N GLN A 370 26.33 44.18 -43.46
CA GLN A 370 25.23 44.28 -42.49
C GLN A 370 24.80 42.89 -41.98
N TYR A 371 24.59 41.93 -42.89
CA TYR A 371 24.27 40.55 -42.56
C TYR A 371 25.31 39.91 -41.62
N ARG A 372 26.61 40.12 -41.90
CA ARG A 372 27.70 39.61 -41.04
C ARG A 372 27.75 40.28 -39.65
N ILE A 373 27.28 41.52 -39.52
CA ILE A 373 27.15 42.18 -38.21
C ILE A 373 26.00 41.53 -37.43
N VAL A 374 24.81 41.42 -38.04
CA VAL A 374 23.63 40.80 -37.41
C VAL A 374 23.92 39.38 -36.93
N LEU A 375 24.55 38.52 -37.75
CA LEU A 375 25.00 37.19 -37.34
C LEU A 375 25.85 37.22 -36.06
N SER A 376 26.83 38.13 -36.00
CA SER A 376 27.72 38.24 -34.83
C SER A 376 27.06 38.82 -33.58
N GLU A 377 25.92 39.50 -33.73
CA GLU A 377 25.07 39.96 -32.63
C GLU A 377 24.12 38.82 -32.17
N GLU A 378 23.55 38.06 -33.11
CA GLU A 378 22.75 36.86 -32.83
C GLU A 378 23.55 35.79 -32.07
N ASP A 379 24.78 35.49 -32.50
CA ASP A 379 25.70 34.57 -31.81
C ASP A 379 25.97 35.02 -30.35
N GLN A 380 26.20 36.32 -30.13
CA GLN A 380 26.43 36.88 -28.80
C GLN A 380 25.18 36.79 -27.92
N VAL A 381 24.00 37.11 -28.47
CA VAL A 381 22.72 37.00 -27.75
C VAL A 381 22.39 35.53 -27.46
N PHE A 382 22.69 34.60 -28.36
CA PHE A 382 22.55 33.16 -28.14
C PHE A 382 23.47 32.67 -27.01
N LEU A 383 24.74 33.06 -27.01
CA LEU A 383 25.70 32.77 -25.93
C LEU A 383 25.27 33.35 -24.57
N GLN A 384 24.64 34.53 -24.54
CA GLN A 384 24.06 35.09 -23.32
C GLN A 384 22.82 34.31 -22.85
N LYS A 385 21.88 34.01 -23.75
CA LYS A 385 20.71 33.17 -23.45
C LYS A 385 21.10 31.79 -22.92
N ARG A 386 22.14 31.17 -23.50
CA ARG A 386 22.68 29.89 -23.04
C ARG A 386 23.18 29.96 -21.59
N LYS A 387 24.00 30.97 -21.26
CA LYS A 387 24.50 31.19 -19.89
C LYS A 387 23.37 31.41 -18.88
N LEU A 388 22.34 32.17 -19.24
CA LEU A 388 21.17 32.40 -18.39
C LEU A 388 20.34 31.11 -18.20
N TYR A 389 20.20 30.29 -19.24
CA TYR A 389 19.52 28.99 -19.16
C TYR A 389 20.28 27.99 -18.27
N ASP A 390 21.60 27.86 -18.46
CA ASP A 390 22.45 26.96 -17.69
C ASP A 390 22.47 27.36 -16.19
N GLU A 391 22.44 28.66 -15.88
CA GLU A 391 22.34 29.17 -14.50
C GLU A 391 20.93 28.98 -13.91
N ASN A 392 19.86 29.17 -14.69
CA ASN A 392 18.50 28.87 -14.25
C ASN A 392 18.34 27.37 -13.93
N GLN A 393 18.92 26.46 -14.72
CA GLN A 393 18.92 25.03 -14.39
C GLN A 393 19.61 24.72 -13.05
N ARG A 394 20.74 25.39 -12.74
CA ARG A 394 21.41 25.24 -11.42
C ARG A 394 20.52 25.72 -10.28
N GLN A 395 19.86 26.86 -10.46
CA GLN A 395 18.94 27.40 -9.45
C GLN A 395 17.74 26.48 -9.25
N LEU A 396 17.17 25.91 -10.32
CA LEU A 396 16.09 24.92 -10.24
C LEU A 396 16.54 23.66 -9.48
N ALA A 397 17.71 23.11 -9.81
CA ALA A 397 18.26 21.94 -9.12
C ALA A 397 18.56 22.20 -7.63
N PHE A 398 19.01 23.41 -7.28
CA PHE A 398 19.20 23.84 -5.90
C PHE A 398 17.86 24.00 -5.16
N ILE A 399 16.83 24.55 -5.81
CA ILE A 399 15.47 24.63 -5.25
C ILE A 399 14.95 23.21 -4.95
N THR A 400 15.01 22.29 -5.90
CA THR A 400 14.59 20.88 -5.67
C THR A 400 15.40 20.18 -4.57
N GLN A 401 16.70 20.48 -4.45
CA GLN A 401 17.50 19.98 -3.32
C GLN A 401 17.00 20.53 -1.96
N LYS A 402 16.56 21.80 -1.92
CA LYS A 402 15.98 22.41 -0.70
C LYS A 402 14.57 21.92 -0.42
N GLU A 403 13.74 21.70 -1.43
CA GLU A 403 12.41 21.10 -1.30
C GLU A 403 12.51 19.69 -0.70
N ASN A 404 13.39 18.83 -1.23
CA ASN A 404 13.66 17.50 -0.68
C ASN A 404 14.14 17.56 0.79
N PHE A 405 14.99 18.52 1.14
CA PHE A 405 15.43 18.73 2.52
C PHE A 405 14.29 19.22 3.45
N LEU A 406 13.39 20.06 2.95
CA LEU A 406 12.20 20.51 3.70
C LEU A 406 11.20 19.36 3.91
N VAL A 407 10.99 18.51 2.91
CA VAL A 407 10.16 17.29 3.05
C VAL A 407 10.75 16.34 4.08
N GLN A 408 12.07 16.07 4.05
CA GLN A 408 12.72 15.27 5.09
C GLN A 408 12.52 15.90 6.48
N ARG A 409 12.74 17.22 6.61
CA ARG A 409 12.53 17.92 7.89
C ARG A 409 11.08 17.89 8.38
N GLN A 410 10.10 17.86 7.48
CA GLN A 410 8.69 17.71 7.85
C GLN A 410 8.39 16.31 8.39
N VAL A 411 9.04 15.26 7.85
CA VAL A 411 8.97 13.90 8.41
C VAL A 411 9.68 13.82 9.75
N ASP A 412 10.89 14.40 9.87
CA ASP A 412 11.63 14.45 11.14
C ASP A 412 10.82 15.13 12.25
N ILE A 413 10.12 16.23 11.93
CA ILE A 413 9.24 16.96 12.87
C ILE A 413 8.07 16.09 13.31
N LYS A 414 7.35 15.44 12.39
CA LYS A 414 6.23 14.54 12.74
C LYS A 414 6.67 13.40 13.65
N ASN A 415 7.83 12.78 13.37
CA ASN A 415 8.38 11.72 14.20
C ASN A 415 8.68 12.22 15.64
N MET A 416 9.07 13.49 15.80
CA MET A 416 9.26 14.12 17.12
C MET A 416 7.94 14.48 17.80
N GLU A 417 6.92 14.91 17.04
CA GLU A 417 5.56 15.18 17.54
C GLU A 417 4.90 13.88 18.05
N GLU A 418 4.98 12.79 17.29
CA GLU A 418 4.53 11.45 17.70
C GLU A 418 5.33 10.93 18.91
N GLY A 419 6.64 11.19 18.95
CA GLY A 419 7.50 10.92 20.10
C GLY A 419 7.10 11.69 21.37
N LEU A 420 6.63 12.94 21.24
CA LEU A 420 6.12 13.74 22.36
C LEU A 420 4.77 13.20 22.85
N VAL A 421 3.83 12.88 21.96
CA VAL A 421 2.51 12.32 22.33
C VAL A 421 2.67 11.00 23.10
N THR A 422 3.52 10.09 22.60
CA THR A 422 3.80 8.82 23.30
C THR A 422 4.48 9.03 24.66
N LEU A 423 5.31 10.06 24.81
CA LEU A 423 5.91 10.42 26.10
C LEU A 423 4.89 11.03 27.09
N GLU A 424 3.93 11.83 26.61
CA GLU A 424 2.84 12.36 27.42
C GLU A 424 1.90 11.24 27.91
N ASP A 425 1.52 10.31 27.05
CA ASP A 425 0.71 9.13 27.43
C ASP A 425 1.46 8.23 28.44
N LEU A 426 2.77 8.01 28.26
CA LEU A 426 3.59 7.30 29.23
C LEU A 426 3.67 8.04 30.59
N HIS A 427 3.86 9.36 30.58
CA HIS A 427 3.87 10.17 31.80
C HIS A 427 2.52 10.09 32.55
N LYS A 428 1.40 10.15 31.80
CA LYS A 428 0.05 10.00 32.33
C LYS A 428 -0.19 8.60 32.90
N ALA A 429 0.22 7.54 32.20
CA ALA A 429 0.12 6.17 32.70
C ALA A 429 0.95 5.94 34.00
N ILE A 430 2.13 6.55 34.08
CA ILE A 430 2.97 6.55 35.29
C ILE A 430 2.28 7.29 36.43
N LYS A 431 1.66 8.45 36.17
CA LYS A 431 0.89 9.22 37.17
C LYS A 431 -0.31 8.42 37.68
N ASP A 432 -1.08 7.79 36.80
CA ASP A 432 -2.19 6.90 37.15
C ASP A 432 -1.75 5.72 38.03
N VAL A 433 -0.55 5.17 37.81
CA VAL A 433 0.04 4.11 38.65
C VAL A 433 0.42 4.66 40.02
N PHE A 434 1.06 5.84 40.10
CA PHE A 434 1.37 6.46 41.39
C PHE A 434 0.12 6.84 42.18
N GLU A 435 -0.94 7.36 41.55
CA GLU A 435 -2.21 7.66 42.24
C GLU A 435 -2.86 6.39 42.80
N LYS A 436 -2.81 5.26 42.06
CA LYS A 436 -3.26 3.94 42.56
C LYS A 436 -2.40 3.46 43.74
N GLN A 437 -1.08 3.61 43.68
CA GLN A 437 -0.17 3.25 44.78
C GLN A 437 -0.44 4.10 46.03
N VAL A 438 -0.54 5.43 45.89
CA VAL A 438 -0.86 6.36 47.00
C VAL A 438 -2.18 5.98 47.65
N LYS A 439 -3.22 5.64 46.86
CA LYS A 439 -4.49 5.14 47.41
C LYS A 439 -4.30 3.85 48.21
N ILE A 440 -3.61 2.85 47.66
CA ILE A 440 -3.32 1.58 48.36
C ILE A 440 -2.55 1.84 49.68
N HIS A 441 -1.60 2.77 49.69
CA HIS A 441 -0.88 3.16 50.91
C HIS A 441 -1.78 3.88 51.93
N SER A 442 -2.72 4.71 51.49
CA SER A 442 -3.75 5.32 52.35
C SER A 442 -4.68 4.26 52.96
N ASP A 443 -5.21 3.36 52.15
CA ASP A 443 -6.08 2.25 52.57
C ASP A 443 -5.35 1.27 53.51
N ASN A 444 -4.01 1.14 53.39
CA ASN A 444 -3.17 0.39 54.32
C ASN A 444 -2.98 1.14 55.65
N LEU A 445 -2.68 2.44 55.59
CA LEU A 445 -2.49 3.28 56.78
C LEU A 445 -3.77 3.36 57.63
N GLU A 446 -4.93 3.49 57.00
CA GLU A 446 -6.21 3.49 57.73
C GLU A 446 -6.46 2.14 58.43
N ARG A 447 -6.24 1.02 57.73
CA ARG A 447 -6.38 -0.33 58.33
C ARG A 447 -5.41 -0.55 59.49
N GLU A 448 -4.19 -0.03 59.42
CA GLU A 448 -3.24 -0.13 60.53
C GLU A 448 -3.57 0.81 61.70
N ASN A 449 -4.10 2.02 61.43
CA ASN A 449 -4.66 2.88 62.47
C ASN A 449 -5.83 2.21 63.21
N GLN A 450 -6.76 1.57 62.48
CA GLN A 450 -7.87 0.80 63.06
C GLN A 450 -7.35 -0.37 63.94
N ARG A 451 -6.36 -1.13 63.46
CA ARG A 451 -5.67 -2.19 64.24
C ARG A 451 -4.98 -1.64 65.48
N CYS A 452 -4.33 -0.48 65.38
CA CYS A 452 -3.66 0.18 66.50
C CYS A 452 -4.67 0.55 67.59
N VAL A 453 -5.80 1.18 67.25
CA VAL A 453 -6.87 1.52 68.19
C VAL A 453 -7.43 0.27 68.88
N ILE A 454 -7.72 -0.81 68.13
CA ILE A 454 -8.19 -2.09 68.69
C ILE A 454 -7.15 -2.69 69.65
N THR A 455 -5.86 -2.58 69.32
CA THR A 455 -4.76 -3.11 70.14
C THR A 455 -4.55 -2.28 71.42
N GLN A 456 -4.60 -0.95 71.33
CA GLN A 456 -4.58 -0.06 72.49
C GLN A 456 -5.76 -0.32 73.42
N TRP A 457 -6.96 -0.53 72.88
CA TRP A 457 -8.15 -0.90 73.67
C TRP A 457 -7.98 -2.24 74.39
N LYS A 458 -7.49 -3.27 73.70
CA LYS A 458 -7.15 -4.57 74.32
C LYS A 458 -6.13 -4.41 75.47
N VAL A 459 -5.07 -3.62 75.26
CA VAL A 459 -4.07 -3.33 76.29
C VAL A 459 -4.68 -2.57 77.47
N ALA A 460 -5.60 -1.63 77.25
CA ALA A 460 -6.31 -0.94 78.33
C ALA A 460 -7.21 -1.89 79.14
N CYS A 461 -7.93 -2.80 78.47
CA CYS A 461 -8.73 -3.84 79.14
C CYS A 461 -7.86 -4.77 79.98
N LEU A 462 -6.75 -5.28 79.43
CA LEU A 462 -5.80 -6.14 80.15
C LEU A 462 -5.16 -5.42 81.35
N ARG A 463 -4.79 -4.14 81.21
CA ARG A 463 -4.29 -3.31 82.32
C ARG A 463 -5.33 -3.15 83.43
N LYS A 464 -6.62 -2.97 83.09
CA LYS A 464 -7.70 -2.90 84.09
C LYS A 464 -7.87 -4.24 84.82
N GLN A 465 -7.86 -5.36 84.11
CA GLN A 465 -7.93 -6.71 84.72
C GLN A 465 -6.73 -6.96 85.64
N HIS A 466 -5.51 -6.61 85.21
CA HIS A 466 -4.30 -6.74 86.02
C HIS A 466 -4.35 -5.86 87.29
N ALA A 467 -4.87 -4.63 87.20
CA ALA A 467 -5.07 -3.77 88.37
C ALA A 467 -6.09 -4.36 89.37
N GLN A 468 -7.18 -4.95 88.89
CA GLN A 468 -8.16 -5.65 89.75
C GLN A 468 -7.55 -6.88 90.42
N TRP A 469 -6.74 -7.65 89.70
CA TRP A 469 -6.01 -8.81 90.25
C TRP A 469 -4.96 -8.40 91.29
N LEU A 470 -4.23 -7.30 91.07
CA LEU A 470 -3.28 -6.76 92.05
C LEU A 470 -3.98 -6.36 93.36
N ILE A 471 -5.16 -5.74 93.28
CA ILE A 471 -5.96 -5.41 94.48
C ILE A 471 -6.33 -6.70 95.22
N GLN A 472 -6.93 -7.67 94.53
CA GLN A 472 -7.28 -8.98 95.14
C GLN A 472 -6.09 -9.68 95.80
N LYS A 473 -4.89 -9.59 95.20
CA LYS A 473 -3.68 -10.17 95.81
C LYS A 473 -3.10 -9.33 96.95
N SER A 474 -3.30 -8.01 96.96
CA SER A 474 -3.01 -7.18 98.13
C SER A 474 -3.92 -7.56 99.30
N ASP A 475 -5.23 -7.66 99.05
CA ASP A 475 -6.23 -8.04 100.05
C ASP A 475 -5.95 -9.45 100.62
N GLU A 476 -5.63 -10.42 99.75
CA GLU A 476 -5.21 -11.76 100.19
C GLU A 476 -3.97 -11.72 101.08
N ILE A 477 -2.93 -10.96 100.70
CA ILE A 477 -1.69 -10.83 101.48
C ILE A 477 -1.97 -10.16 102.84
N GLU A 478 -2.80 -9.13 102.90
CA GLU A 478 -3.18 -8.46 104.14
C GLU A 478 -3.94 -9.41 105.09
N THR A 479 -4.88 -10.22 104.57
CA THR A 479 -5.56 -11.25 105.39
C THR A 479 -4.66 -12.41 105.82
N ILE A 480 -3.51 -12.62 105.16
CA ILE A 480 -2.47 -13.57 105.60
C ILE A 480 -1.58 -12.92 106.65
N GLY A 481 -1.21 -11.65 106.48
CA GLY A 481 -0.46 -10.84 107.45
C GLY A 481 -1.14 -10.83 108.83
N GLY A 482 -2.42 -10.44 108.89
CA GLY A 482 -3.17 -10.44 110.16
C GLY A 482 -3.32 -11.82 110.82
N LYS A 483 -3.28 -12.92 110.05
CA LYS A 483 -3.24 -14.29 110.60
C LYS A 483 -1.86 -14.64 111.17
N ILE A 484 -0.79 -14.18 110.54
CA ILE A 484 0.58 -14.35 111.04
C ILE A 484 0.76 -13.55 112.33
N GLU A 485 0.36 -12.28 112.36
CA GLU A 485 0.39 -11.43 113.57
C GLU A 485 -0.38 -12.05 114.73
N HIS A 486 -1.59 -12.57 114.49
CA HIS A 486 -2.37 -13.28 115.50
C HIS A 486 -1.67 -14.56 116.00
N ALA A 487 -1.02 -15.32 115.11
CA ALA A 487 -0.26 -16.51 115.48
C ALA A 487 1.02 -16.16 116.27
N GLU A 488 1.72 -15.06 115.95
CA GLU A 488 2.86 -14.57 116.72
C GLU A 488 2.45 -14.06 118.10
N HIS A 489 1.28 -13.40 118.21
CA HIS A 489 0.72 -13.00 119.49
C HIS A 489 0.41 -14.24 120.36
N ARG A 490 -0.27 -15.25 119.78
CA ARG A 490 -0.56 -16.51 120.49
C ARG A 490 0.71 -17.30 120.87
N ARG A 491 1.76 -17.27 120.05
CA ARG A 491 3.08 -17.81 120.42
C ARG A 491 3.69 -17.07 121.62
N SER A 492 3.51 -15.75 121.68
CA SER A 492 4.03 -14.92 122.77
C SER A 492 3.30 -15.20 124.09
N GLU A 493 1.98 -15.35 124.07
CA GLU A 493 1.18 -15.81 125.22
C GLU A 493 1.69 -17.16 125.76
N LEU A 494 1.90 -18.14 124.86
CA LEU A 494 2.39 -19.48 125.23
C LEU A 494 3.82 -19.46 125.79
N LEU A 495 4.66 -18.52 125.37
CA LEU A 495 6.02 -18.35 125.93
C LEU A 495 5.98 -17.81 127.36
N GLU A 496 5.10 -16.86 127.69
CA GLU A 496 4.92 -16.41 129.08
C GLU A 496 4.28 -17.50 129.96
N GLU A 497 3.31 -18.27 129.44
CA GLU A 497 2.78 -19.46 130.14
C GLU A 497 3.88 -20.49 130.42
N THR A 498 4.79 -20.72 129.46
CA THR A 498 5.93 -21.64 129.62
C THR A 498 6.88 -21.18 130.73
N LYS A 499 7.24 -19.88 130.78
CA LYS A 499 8.08 -19.33 131.86
C LYS A 499 7.46 -19.49 133.23
N LEU A 500 6.14 -19.30 133.36
CA LEU A 500 5.43 -19.50 134.64
C LEU A 500 5.54 -20.96 135.11
N ARG A 501 5.39 -21.94 134.21
CA ARG A 501 5.62 -23.36 134.53
C ARG A 501 7.07 -23.67 134.86
N GLU A 502 8.03 -23.03 134.19
CA GLU A 502 9.45 -23.16 134.49
C GLU A 502 9.79 -22.61 135.89
N MET A 503 9.15 -21.52 136.33
CA MET A 503 9.28 -21.02 137.70
C MET A 503 8.69 -22.01 138.73
N GLU A 504 7.49 -22.56 138.50
CA GLU A 504 6.88 -23.58 139.36
C GLU A 504 7.80 -24.82 139.50
N ILE A 505 8.39 -25.29 138.39
CA ILE A 505 9.31 -26.43 138.37
C ILE A 505 10.58 -26.14 139.19
N ASN A 506 11.15 -24.94 139.07
CA ASN A 506 12.32 -24.56 139.86
C ASN A 506 12.00 -24.46 141.36
N GLU A 507 10.79 -24.02 141.73
CA GLU A 507 10.35 -24.01 143.14
C GLU A 507 10.19 -25.44 143.71
N PHE A 508 9.73 -26.40 142.91
CA PHE A 508 9.74 -27.82 143.28
C PHE A 508 11.15 -28.42 143.38
N MET A 509 12.08 -28.02 142.50
CA MET A 509 13.48 -28.49 142.58
C MET A 509 14.15 -28.10 143.90
N VAL A 510 13.94 -26.87 144.38
CA VAL A 510 14.47 -26.41 145.69
C VAL A 510 13.87 -27.22 146.86
N GLN A 511 12.60 -27.63 146.76
CA GLN A 511 11.98 -28.52 147.77
C GLN A 511 12.60 -29.93 147.76
N ILE A 512 12.93 -30.46 146.58
CA ILE A 512 13.62 -31.75 146.44
C ILE A 512 15.04 -31.68 147.01
N GLU A 513 15.79 -30.61 146.77
CA GLU A 513 17.14 -30.42 147.32
C GLU A 513 17.14 -30.35 148.86
N GLN A 514 16.13 -29.74 149.49
CA GLN A 514 15.98 -29.75 150.95
C GLN A 514 15.75 -31.17 151.51
N ILE A 515 14.99 -32.01 150.83
CA ILE A 515 14.75 -33.40 151.24
C ILE A 515 16.02 -34.26 151.03
N ALA A 516 16.74 -34.04 149.93
CA ALA A 516 18.01 -34.73 149.66
C ALA A 516 19.10 -34.39 150.69
N ALA A 517 19.14 -33.15 151.18
CA ALA A 517 20.07 -32.73 152.23
C ALA A 517 19.82 -33.44 153.57
N GLN A 518 18.54 -33.69 153.93
CA GLN A 518 18.16 -34.42 155.16
C GLN A 518 18.63 -35.88 155.09
N LEU A 519 18.41 -36.55 153.96
CA LEU A 519 18.88 -37.94 153.74
C LEU A 519 20.41 -38.07 153.84
N GLN A 520 21.18 -37.08 153.35
CA GLN A 520 22.64 -37.07 153.49
C GLN A 520 23.14 -36.84 154.92
N GLU A 521 22.28 -36.45 155.87
CA GLU A 521 22.68 -36.32 157.28
C GLU A 521 22.51 -37.66 158.00
N GLU A 522 21.41 -38.37 157.76
CA GLU A 522 21.18 -39.75 158.23
C GLU A 522 22.22 -40.75 157.67
N GLU A 523 22.57 -40.64 156.38
CA GLU A 523 23.54 -41.52 155.71
C GLU A 523 24.95 -41.46 156.36
N LYS A 524 25.35 -40.30 156.90
CA LYS A 524 26.65 -40.10 157.56
C LYS A 524 26.74 -40.80 158.92
N GLU A 525 25.63 -40.96 159.64
CA GLU A 525 25.61 -41.72 160.90
C GLU A 525 25.84 -43.22 160.64
N PHE A 526 25.28 -43.75 159.55
CA PHE A 526 25.48 -45.14 159.10
C PHE A 526 26.95 -45.41 158.69
N ILE A 527 27.54 -44.54 157.88
CA ILE A 527 28.90 -44.71 157.33
C ILE A 527 29.99 -44.76 158.43
N ASN A 528 29.74 -44.22 159.63
CA ASN A 528 30.68 -44.37 160.75
C ASN A 528 30.65 -45.76 161.39
N GLN A 529 29.53 -46.49 161.33
CA GLN A 529 29.42 -47.86 161.87
C GLN A 529 30.09 -48.88 160.94
N GLU A 530 30.01 -48.67 159.63
CA GLU A 530 30.58 -49.57 158.61
C GLU A 530 32.12 -49.59 158.62
N LYS A 531 32.76 -48.45 158.93
CA LYS A 531 34.22 -48.29 158.89
C LYS A 531 34.99 -49.13 159.91
N GLU A 532 34.37 -49.56 161.01
CA GLU A 532 35.03 -50.43 161.98
C GLU A 532 35.19 -51.87 161.44
N LEU A 533 34.29 -52.36 160.60
CA LEU A 533 34.36 -53.71 160.02
C LEU A 533 35.37 -53.82 158.86
N ILE A 534 35.54 -52.75 158.07
CA ILE A 534 36.35 -52.79 156.84
C ILE A 534 37.83 -53.09 157.11
N HIS A 535 38.35 -52.81 158.30
CA HIS A 535 39.76 -53.06 158.63
C HIS A 535 40.12 -54.57 158.62
N GLU A 536 39.17 -55.47 158.90
CA GLU A 536 39.42 -56.91 158.97
C GLU A 536 39.54 -57.60 157.59
N LEU A 537 38.99 -56.99 156.52
CA LEU A 537 38.84 -57.64 155.22
C LEU A 537 40.05 -57.51 154.28
N SER A 538 40.91 -56.50 154.46
CA SER A 538 42.00 -56.17 153.51
C SER A 538 43.16 -57.19 153.40
N MET A 539 43.03 -58.36 154.03
CA MET A 539 44.04 -59.43 154.06
C MET A 539 43.91 -60.48 152.93
N TYR A 540 42.86 -60.45 152.10
CA TYR A 540 42.49 -61.58 151.22
C TYR A 540 42.53 -61.33 149.70
N GLU A 541 42.65 -60.10 149.22
CA GLU A 541 42.36 -59.76 147.81
C GLU A 541 43.49 -60.06 146.79
N ASP A 542 44.71 -60.37 147.24
CA ASP A 542 45.87 -60.70 146.38
C ASP A 542 45.66 -61.93 145.45
N LEU A 543 44.56 -62.67 145.61
CA LEU A 543 44.23 -63.86 144.80
C LEU A 543 43.62 -63.56 143.42
N ILE A 544 43.11 -62.34 143.18
CA ILE A 544 42.22 -62.01 142.05
C ILE A 544 42.92 -62.09 140.67
N PHE A 545 44.26 -62.11 140.61
CA PHE A 545 45.05 -62.04 139.36
C PHE A 545 44.86 -63.22 138.36
N LYS A 546 44.11 -64.28 138.72
CA LYS A 546 43.93 -65.47 137.86
C LYS A 546 42.66 -65.49 137.01
N GLU A 547 41.66 -64.65 137.31
CA GLU A 547 40.28 -64.80 136.79
C GLU A 547 40.06 -64.22 135.38
N LYS A 548 41.01 -64.46 134.45
CA LYS A 548 41.09 -63.78 133.14
C LYS A 548 41.11 -64.74 131.94
N LYS A 549 40.42 -65.89 132.04
CA LYS A 549 40.54 -67.00 131.08
C LYS A 549 39.23 -67.71 130.64
N ILE A 550 38.05 -67.17 130.93
CA ILE A 550 36.75 -67.77 130.53
C ILE A 550 35.80 -66.68 129.99
N SER A 551 34.87 -67.09 129.11
CA SER A 551 33.82 -66.32 128.42
C SER A 551 34.23 -65.69 127.08
N LYS A 552 33.88 -66.38 125.98
CA LYS A 552 34.18 -66.00 124.58
C LYS A 552 33.25 -66.72 123.58
N GLU A 553 31.95 -66.81 123.87
CA GLU A 553 31.10 -67.88 123.32
C GLU A 553 29.60 -67.53 123.12
N THR A 554 29.25 -66.27 122.83
CA THR A 554 27.84 -65.85 122.58
C THR A 554 27.72 -64.81 121.44
N GLU A 555 28.00 -65.21 120.20
CA GLU A 555 28.12 -64.29 119.04
C GLU A 555 27.27 -64.69 117.80
N GLU A 556 26.44 -65.75 117.88
CA GLU A 556 26.19 -66.61 116.71
C GLU A 556 24.72 -66.97 116.33
N GLU A 557 23.70 -66.13 116.60
CA GLU A 557 22.28 -66.52 116.35
C GLU A 557 21.34 -65.46 115.70
N LEU A 558 21.82 -64.57 114.82
CA LEU A 558 20.97 -63.49 114.23
C LEU A 558 21.21 -63.13 112.74
N HIS A 559 21.68 -64.09 111.92
CA HIS A 559 22.19 -63.80 110.57
C HIS A 559 21.16 -63.86 109.40
N ASP A 560 20.09 -64.64 109.51
CA ASP A 560 19.83 -65.59 108.39
C ASP A 560 18.69 -65.27 107.40
N ARG A 561 17.90 -64.18 107.50
CA ARG A 561 16.70 -63.97 106.64
C ARG A 561 16.40 -62.54 106.17
N LEU A 562 17.28 -61.95 105.35
CA LEU A 562 17.02 -60.70 104.61
C LEU A 562 17.35 -60.67 103.09
N PRO A 563 18.37 -61.38 102.54
CA PRO A 563 18.90 -61.08 101.19
C PRO A 563 18.03 -61.33 99.93
N HIS A 564 16.82 -61.92 100.03
CA HIS A 564 16.10 -62.44 98.85
C HIS A 564 14.96 -61.57 98.30
N LEU A 565 14.63 -60.44 98.94
CA LEU A 565 13.55 -59.55 98.46
C LEU A 565 14.05 -58.37 97.59
N HIS A 566 15.29 -57.92 97.80
CA HIS A 566 15.77 -56.65 97.21
C HIS A 566 16.06 -56.76 95.70
N THR A 567 16.71 -57.85 95.26
CA THR A 567 17.17 -58.05 93.86
C THR A 567 16.04 -58.21 92.84
N ALA A 568 14.83 -58.56 93.25
CA ALA A 568 13.69 -58.69 92.34
C ALA A 568 13.03 -57.34 91.99
N GLU A 569 13.11 -56.37 92.91
CA GLU A 569 12.41 -55.07 92.79
C GLU A 569 13.19 -54.06 91.93
N GLU A 570 14.54 -54.12 91.99
CA GLU A 570 15.43 -53.31 91.15
C GLU A 570 15.35 -53.69 89.66
N GLU A 571 15.26 -54.98 89.34
CA GLU A 571 15.10 -55.47 87.97
C GLU A 571 13.82 -54.93 87.30
N TYR A 572 12.70 -54.88 88.03
CA TYR A 572 11.41 -54.44 87.49
C TYR A 572 11.39 -52.92 87.26
N THR A 573 11.89 -52.14 88.22
CA THR A 573 11.92 -50.67 88.14
C THR A 573 12.84 -50.16 87.03
N VAL A 574 13.98 -50.80 86.78
CA VAL A 574 14.89 -50.47 85.66
C VAL A 574 14.25 -50.80 84.31
N LYS A 575 13.56 -51.94 84.18
CA LYS A 575 12.87 -52.33 82.93
C LYS A 575 11.69 -51.40 82.62
N HIS A 576 10.93 -50.95 83.63
CA HIS A 576 9.81 -50.03 83.45
C HIS A 576 10.25 -48.62 83.00
N ARG A 577 11.33 -48.07 83.56
CA ARG A 577 11.86 -46.75 83.15
C ARG A 577 12.24 -46.72 81.67
N LYS A 578 12.97 -47.73 81.19
CA LYS A 578 13.36 -47.84 79.77
C LYS A 578 12.15 -47.91 78.83
N LEU A 579 11.04 -48.49 79.25
CA LEU A 579 9.80 -48.55 78.46
C LEU A 579 9.12 -47.17 78.32
N GLN A 580 9.09 -46.36 79.39
CA GLN A 580 8.56 -44.99 79.34
C GLN A 580 9.45 -44.04 78.52
N GLU A 581 10.76 -44.26 78.54
CA GLU A 581 11.72 -43.45 77.79
C GLU A 581 11.61 -43.75 76.27
N LEU A 582 11.53 -45.03 75.91
CA LEU A 582 11.24 -45.47 74.53
C LEU A 582 9.87 -44.99 74.03
N SER A 583 8.82 -44.99 74.86
CA SER A 583 7.50 -44.51 74.42
C SER A 583 7.49 -43.00 74.16
N ARG A 584 8.22 -42.20 74.97
CA ARG A 584 8.42 -40.77 74.72
C ARG A 584 9.18 -40.52 73.41
N ILE A 585 10.28 -41.23 73.17
CA ILE A 585 11.05 -41.16 71.91
C ILE A 585 10.15 -41.52 70.73
N LEU A 586 9.36 -42.59 70.83
CA LEU A 586 8.46 -43.04 69.77
C LEU A 586 7.35 -42.02 69.50
N THR A 587 6.81 -41.34 70.52
CA THR A 587 5.87 -40.22 70.30
C THR A 587 6.51 -38.99 69.65
N ALA A 588 7.76 -38.67 69.99
CA ALA A 588 8.50 -37.58 69.35
C ALA A 588 8.79 -37.91 67.87
N GLN A 589 9.28 -39.11 67.57
CA GLN A 589 9.49 -39.59 66.20
C GLN A 589 8.19 -39.63 65.38
N ARG A 590 7.03 -39.87 66.01
CA ARG A 590 5.72 -39.79 65.33
C ARG A 590 5.30 -38.36 65.02
N GLN A 591 5.68 -37.40 65.87
CA GLN A 591 5.47 -35.97 65.60
C GLN A 591 6.43 -35.48 64.50
N GLU A 592 7.68 -35.94 64.49
CA GLU A 592 8.60 -35.73 63.38
C GLU A 592 8.09 -36.38 62.08
N GLU A 593 7.56 -37.61 62.10
CA GLU A 593 6.95 -38.25 60.93
C GLU A 593 5.83 -37.38 60.36
N ILE A 594 4.92 -36.88 61.20
CA ILE A 594 3.82 -36.00 60.78
C ILE A 594 4.35 -34.66 60.24
N MET A 595 5.36 -34.06 60.87
CA MET A 595 5.99 -32.82 60.41
C MET A 595 6.72 -33.02 59.07
N LEU A 596 7.48 -34.09 58.90
CA LEU A 596 8.09 -34.45 57.61
C LEU A 596 7.03 -34.74 56.55
N LYS A 597 5.94 -35.43 56.88
CA LYS A 597 4.86 -35.75 55.93
C LYS A 597 4.10 -34.52 55.46
N ASN A 598 3.94 -33.52 56.34
CA ASN A 598 3.42 -32.20 56.01
C ASN A 598 4.41 -31.34 55.21
N TYR A 599 5.71 -31.43 55.51
CA TYR A 599 6.75 -30.76 54.73
C TYR A 599 6.90 -31.38 53.34
N ILE A 600 6.85 -32.70 53.23
CA ILE A 600 6.84 -33.45 51.97
C ILE A 600 5.58 -33.10 51.16
N SER A 601 4.39 -32.99 51.77
CA SER A 601 3.18 -32.62 51.01
C SER A 601 3.22 -31.16 50.53
N TYR A 602 3.78 -30.24 51.32
CA TYR A 602 4.06 -28.86 50.90
C TYR A 602 5.06 -28.82 49.73
N VAL A 603 6.22 -29.47 49.88
CA VAL A 603 7.28 -29.53 48.86
C VAL A 603 6.80 -30.25 47.59
N THR A 604 6.03 -31.33 47.71
CA THR A 604 5.43 -32.04 46.57
C THR A 604 4.46 -31.14 45.81
N ARG A 605 3.61 -30.39 46.51
CA ARG A 605 2.67 -29.45 45.88
C ARG A 605 3.41 -28.32 45.15
N ASP A 606 4.46 -27.77 45.76
CA ASP A 606 5.26 -26.74 45.11
C ASP A 606 6.08 -27.32 43.94
N PHE A 607 6.56 -28.57 44.02
CA PHE A 607 7.15 -29.29 42.88
C PHE A 607 6.15 -29.49 41.74
N SER A 608 4.90 -29.92 42.02
CA SER A 608 3.85 -30.00 40.99
C SER A 608 3.64 -28.65 40.33
N ARG A 609 3.57 -27.56 41.11
CA ARG A 609 3.45 -26.20 40.61
C ARG A 609 4.67 -25.74 39.80
N TYR A 610 5.88 -26.19 40.14
CA TYR A 610 7.07 -25.95 39.32
C TYR A 610 7.03 -26.74 38.01
N VAL A 611 6.50 -27.98 38.00
CA VAL A 611 6.30 -28.78 36.78
C VAL A 611 5.22 -28.17 35.89
N GLU A 612 4.09 -27.71 36.44
CA GLU A 612 3.06 -26.98 35.70
C GLU A 612 3.61 -25.69 35.05
N ASN A 613 4.43 -24.93 35.77
CA ASN A 613 5.13 -23.78 35.18
C ASN A 613 6.17 -24.19 34.14
N LEU A 614 6.84 -25.34 34.29
CA LEU A 614 7.81 -25.86 33.33
C LEU A 614 7.16 -26.28 32.01
N GLU A 615 6.01 -26.97 32.06
CA GLU A 615 5.25 -27.32 30.85
C GLU A 615 4.66 -26.07 30.19
N ARG A 616 4.11 -25.11 30.96
CA ARG A 616 3.65 -23.84 30.38
C ARG A 616 4.78 -23.07 29.69
N VAL A 617 5.98 -23.02 30.30
CA VAL A 617 7.17 -22.40 29.68
C VAL A 617 7.68 -23.19 28.46
N LYS A 618 7.49 -24.52 28.40
CA LYS A 618 7.75 -25.30 27.17
C LYS A 618 6.74 -25.00 26.06
N GLU A 619 5.47 -24.78 26.40
CA GLU A 619 4.42 -24.38 25.47
C GLU A 619 4.66 -22.96 24.94
N GLU A 620 4.92 -21.99 25.82
CA GLU A 620 5.36 -20.63 25.47
C GLU A 620 6.62 -20.66 24.56
N LEU A 621 7.64 -21.47 24.90
CA LEU A 621 8.85 -21.66 24.10
C LEU A 621 8.59 -22.35 22.76
N LYS A 622 7.56 -23.19 22.66
CA LYS A 622 7.14 -23.84 21.41
C LYS A 622 6.41 -22.84 20.52
N GLU A 623 5.45 -22.08 21.04
CA GLU A 623 4.75 -21.03 20.30
C GLU A 623 5.73 -19.97 19.74
N VAL A 624 6.68 -19.50 20.57
CA VAL A 624 7.74 -18.59 20.12
C VAL A 624 8.60 -19.25 19.03
N ARG A 625 8.95 -20.54 19.16
CA ARG A 625 9.74 -21.25 18.14
C ARG A 625 8.97 -21.47 16.83
N ASP A 626 7.69 -21.78 16.90
CA ASP A 626 6.84 -21.97 15.72
C ASP A 626 6.61 -20.62 15.02
N LEU A 627 6.46 -19.52 15.77
CA LEU A 627 6.35 -18.15 15.26
C LEU A 627 7.66 -17.62 14.65
N GLU A 628 8.82 -17.86 15.27
CA GLU A 628 10.13 -17.57 14.65
C GLU A 628 10.39 -18.48 13.44
N SER A 629 9.91 -19.73 13.45
CA SER A 629 9.98 -20.63 12.28
C SER A 629 9.06 -20.17 11.15
N GLN A 630 7.96 -19.47 11.45
CA GLN A 630 7.13 -18.82 10.45
C GLN A 630 7.80 -17.57 9.88
N LYS A 631 8.32 -16.66 10.73
CA LYS A 631 9.14 -15.52 10.28
C LYS A 631 10.31 -15.96 9.41
N MET A 632 11.00 -17.05 9.77
CA MET A 632 12.10 -17.60 8.98
C MET A 632 11.65 -18.03 7.57
N LYS A 633 10.45 -18.61 7.42
CA LYS A 633 9.86 -18.95 6.11
C LYS A 633 9.45 -17.71 5.33
N GLU A 634 8.84 -16.73 5.99
CA GLU A 634 8.45 -15.45 5.37
C GLU A 634 9.68 -14.69 4.88
N HIS A 635 10.75 -14.60 5.69
CA HIS A 635 12.04 -14.05 5.29
C HIS A 635 12.71 -14.83 4.15
N PHE A 636 12.59 -16.17 4.12
CA PHE A 636 13.13 -16.98 3.04
C PHE A 636 12.40 -16.74 1.71
N GLU A 637 11.07 -16.62 1.73
CA GLU A 637 10.28 -16.33 0.54
C GLU A 637 10.47 -14.87 0.06
N ILE A 638 10.67 -13.91 0.99
CA ILE A 638 11.12 -12.54 0.66
C ILE A 638 12.51 -12.56 0.01
N LEU A 639 13.48 -13.30 0.58
CA LEU A 639 14.84 -13.41 0.04
C LEU A 639 14.85 -14.01 -1.37
N LYS A 640 14.07 -15.07 -1.59
CA LYS A 640 13.85 -15.70 -2.89
C LYS A 640 13.18 -14.76 -3.91
N ASN A 641 12.25 -13.91 -3.47
CA ASN A 641 11.65 -12.90 -4.35
C ASN A 641 12.68 -11.81 -4.73
N LEU A 642 13.49 -11.35 -3.77
CA LEU A 642 14.60 -10.42 -4.03
C LEU A 642 15.66 -11.02 -4.96
N GLU A 643 15.99 -12.31 -4.81
CA GLU A 643 16.93 -13.03 -5.69
C GLU A 643 16.40 -13.14 -7.12
N ASN A 644 15.09 -13.39 -7.29
CA ASN A 644 14.42 -13.33 -8.60
C ASN A 644 14.41 -11.91 -9.19
N GLU A 645 14.20 -10.87 -8.38
CA GLU A 645 14.26 -9.47 -8.84
C GLU A 645 15.68 -9.09 -9.28
N VAL A 646 16.71 -9.43 -8.50
CA VAL A 646 18.13 -9.23 -8.86
C VAL A 646 18.44 -9.92 -10.19
N TYR A 647 18.06 -11.19 -10.35
CA TYR A 647 18.25 -11.92 -11.62
C TYR A 647 17.55 -11.25 -12.82
N LEU A 648 16.33 -10.72 -12.63
CA LEU A 648 15.63 -9.95 -13.66
C LEU A 648 16.25 -8.56 -13.91
N HIS A 649 16.96 -7.99 -12.95
CA HIS A 649 17.74 -6.76 -13.12
C HIS A 649 19.06 -7.01 -13.85
N ASP A 650 19.75 -8.12 -13.57
CA ASP A 650 20.97 -8.53 -14.26
C ASP A 650 20.69 -8.84 -15.75
N GLN A 651 19.60 -9.55 -16.06
CA GLN A 651 19.16 -9.75 -17.46
C GLN A 651 18.91 -8.42 -18.20
N LYS A 652 18.33 -7.42 -17.52
CA LYS A 652 18.14 -6.07 -18.10
C LYS A 652 19.49 -5.36 -18.30
N ALA A 653 20.44 -5.56 -17.39
CA ALA A 653 21.79 -5.00 -17.51
C ALA A 653 22.56 -5.63 -18.68
N GLU A 654 22.47 -6.94 -18.90
CA GLU A 654 23.07 -7.60 -20.08
C GLU A 654 22.48 -7.09 -21.40
N LEU A 655 21.15 -6.90 -21.48
CA LEU A 655 20.50 -6.30 -22.65
C LEU A 655 20.97 -4.86 -22.91
N LEU A 656 21.12 -4.04 -21.86
CA LEU A 656 21.65 -2.68 -21.95
C LEU A 656 23.14 -2.64 -22.34
N LEU A 657 23.93 -3.65 -21.96
CA LEU A 657 25.33 -3.82 -22.37
C LEU A 657 25.44 -4.25 -23.84
N LEU A 658 24.57 -5.16 -24.30
CA LEU A 658 24.48 -5.56 -25.70
C LEU A 658 24.10 -4.39 -26.61
N GLU A 659 23.09 -3.60 -26.24
CA GLU A 659 22.70 -2.42 -27.02
C GLU A 659 23.77 -1.32 -26.95
N ASN A 660 24.47 -1.16 -25.82
CA ASN A 660 25.66 -0.30 -25.75
C ASN A 660 26.77 -0.75 -26.70
N LYS A 661 27.00 -2.05 -26.85
CA LYS A 661 27.99 -2.59 -27.79
C LYS A 661 27.59 -2.27 -29.23
N ARG A 662 26.33 -2.53 -29.60
CA ARG A 662 25.76 -2.21 -30.92
C ARG A 662 25.79 -0.71 -31.23
N LEU A 663 25.52 0.15 -30.25
CA LEU A 663 25.65 1.61 -30.38
C LEU A 663 27.12 2.04 -30.60
N LYS A 664 28.08 1.46 -29.87
CA LYS A 664 29.52 1.72 -30.08
C LYS A 664 30.00 1.27 -31.46
N GLU A 665 29.50 0.14 -31.94
CA GLU A 665 29.79 -0.40 -33.27
C GLU A 665 29.23 0.51 -34.37
N CYS A 666 27.99 0.97 -34.22
CA CYS A 666 27.36 1.97 -35.11
C CYS A 666 28.10 3.32 -35.09
N ILE A 667 28.51 3.80 -33.91
CA ILE A 667 29.36 5.01 -33.77
C ILE A 667 30.71 4.82 -34.46
N SER A 668 31.31 3.62 -34.39
CA SER A 668 32.58 3.34 -35.07
C SER A 668 32.44 3.35 -36.59
N ASN A 669 31.33 2.83 -37.13
CA ASN A 669 31.05 2.88 -38.57
C ASN A 669 30.89 4.34 -39.03
N LEU A 670 30.03 5.13 -38.37
CA LEU A 670 29.86 6.56 -38.66
C LEU A 670 31.17 7.36 -38.52
N LYS A 671 32.10 6.90 -37.68
CA LYS A 671 33.43 7.49 -37.52
C LYS A 671 34.37 7.16 -38.68
N ASN A 672 34.27 5.96 -39.26
CA ASN A 672 34.96 5.61 -40.49
C ASN A 672 34.37 6.40 -41.67
N ASP A 673 33.04 6.44 -41.81
CA ASP A 673 32.34 7.20 -42.85
C ASP A 673 32.77 8.68 -42.85
N THR A 674 32.84 9.30 -41.66
CA THR A 674 33.28 10.69 -41.51
C THR A 674 34.79 10.90 -41.67
N GLU A 675 35.61 9.85 -41.61
CA GLU A 675 37.02 9.90 -41.98
C GLU A 675 37.18 9.77 -43.51
N GLU A 676 36.44 8.88 -44.18
CA GLU A 676 36.40 8.79 -45.65
C GLU A 676 35.92 10.11 -46.28
N TYR A 677 34.91 10.77 -45.71
CA TYR A 677 34.49 12.12 -46.14
C TYR A 677 35.59 13.18 -45.88
N ARG A 678 36.41 13.03 -44.84
CA ARG A 678 37.55 13.94 -44.57
C ARG A 678 38.64 13.75 -45.61
N GLU A 679 39.06 12.51 -45.88
CA GLU A 679 40.06 12.19 -46.89
C GLU A 679 39.61 12.63 -48.30
N GLY A 680 38.32 12.42 -48.63
CA GLY A 680 37.72 12.93 -49.87
C GLY A 680 37.73 14.46 -49.96
N GLN A 681 37.47 15.17 -48.85
CA GLN A 681 37.55 16.63 -48.79
C GLN A 681 39.00 17.13 -48.93
N ASP A 682 39.97 16.47 -48.30
CA ASP A 682 41.38 16.82 -48.40
C ASP A 682 41.94 16.54 -49.81
N PHE A 683 41.51 15.46 -50.47
CA PHE A 683 41.83 15.18 -51.88
C PHE A 683 41.29 16.27 -52.82
N LEU A 684 40.03 16.67 -52.66
CA LEU A 684 39.45 17.80 -53.41
C LEU A 684 40.19 19.11 -53.14
N THR A 685 40.62 19.32 -51.89
CA THR A 685 41.39 20.50 -51.47
C THR A 685 42.83 20.48 -52.02
N HIS A 686 43.41 19.30 -52.27
CA HIS A 686 44.70 19.16 -52.96
C HIS A 686 44.55 19.48 -54.46
N ASN A 687 43.59 18.85 -55.15
CA ASN A 687 43.28 19.14 -56.56
C ASN A 687 43.01 20.63 -56.81
N ALA A 688 42.27 21.29 -55.91
CA ALA A 688 42.03 22.73 -55.99
C ALA A 688 43.29 23.59 -55.83
N LYS A 689 44.28 23.14 -55.03
CA LYS A 689 45.59 23.80 -54.92
C LYS A 689 46.41 23.60 -56.20
N ASP A 690 46.45 22.38 -56.73
CA ASP A 690 47.21 22.07 -57.94
C ASP A 690 46.67 22.83 -59.16
N LEU A 691 45.34 22.88 -59.34
CA LEU A 691 44.67 23.72 -60.34
C LEU A 691 44.97 25.22 -60.14
N SER A 692 45.08 25.70 -58.90
CA SER A 692 45.45 27.10 -58.64
C SER A 692 46.93 27.38 -58.97
N TRP A 693 47.82 26.41 -58.76
CA TRP A 693 49.22 26.51 -59.20
C TRP A 693 49.33 26.50 -60.72
N GLU A 694 48.61 25.62 -61.41
CA GLU A 694 48.59 25.55 -62.87
C GLU A 694 48.06 26.86 -63.48
N LEU A 695 47.04 27.47 -62.87
CA LEU A 695 46.54 28.80 -63.22
C LEU A 695 47.59 29.90 -63.01
N ILE A 696 48.37 29.86 -61.92
CA ILE A 696 49.46 30.82 -61.66
C ILE A 696 50.60 30.65 -62.69
N VAL A 697 50.95 29.41 -63.06
CA VAL A 697 51.94 29.13 -64.12
C VAL A 697 51.46 29.66 -65.47
N GLN A 698 50.22 29.36 -65.87
CA GLN A 698 49.60 29.90 -67.09
C GLN A 698 49.60 31.45 -67.11
N HIS A 699 49.24 32.09 -65.99
CA HIS A 699 49.25 33.55 -65.87
C HIS A 699 50.67 34.14 -65.97
N THR A 700 51.66 33.49 -65.38
CA THR A 700 53.07 33.89 -65.46
C THR A 700 53.62 33.75 -66.89
N GLN A 701 53.23 32.68 -67.58
CA GLN A 701 53.59 32.44 -68.98
C GLN A 701 52.94 33.46 -69.93
N TYR A 702 51.69 33.85 -69.67
CA TYR A 702 51.02 34.96 -70.37
C TYR A 702 51.74 36.30 -70.15
N ILE A 703 52.17 36.62 -68.92
CA ILE A 703 52.94 37.84 -68.62
C ILE A 703 54.28 37.84 -69.38
N TYR A 704 54.96 36.71 -69.49
CA TYR A 704 56.19 36.58 -70.26
C TYR A 704 55.96 36.85 -71.76
N LEU A 705 54.97 36.17 -72.36
CA LEU A 705 54.61 36.36 -73.78
C LEU A 705 54.17 37.81 -74.08
N TRP A 706 53.50 38.47 -73.13
CA TRP A 706 53.13 39.88 -73.24
C TRP A 706 54.34 40.82 -73.17
N ALA A 707 55.36 40.49 -72.38
CA ALA A 707 56.63 41.22 -72.36
C ALA A 707 57.42 41.05 -73.66
N GLU A 708 57.43 39.85 -74.23
CA GLU A 708 58.05 39.51 -75.53
C GLU A 708 57.35 40.21 -76.71
N PHE A 709 56.00 40.23 -76.72
CA PHE A 709 55.23 41.04 -77.66
C PHE A 709 55.54 42.54 -77.52
N LYS A 710 55.67 43.04 -76.29
CA LYS A 710 56.03 44.44 -76.03
C LYS A 710 57.47 44.77 -76.45
N ALA A 711 58.40 43.81 -76.40
CA ALA A 711 59.76 43.95 -76.90
C ALA A 711 59.79 44.02 -78.44
N THR A 712 59.20 43.03 -79.10
CA THR A 712 59.13 42.98 -80.58
C THR A 712 58.45 44.20 -81.18
N VAL A 713 57.37 44.72 -80.58
CA VAL A 713 56.75 46.01 -80.98
C VAL A 713 57.71 47.19 -80.83
N LYS A 714 58.52 47.22 -79.76
CA LYS A 714 59.51 48.29 -79.50
C LYS A 714 60.67 48.27 -80.50
N ASP A 715 61.05 47.09 -80.98
CA ASP A 715 62.07 46.91 -82.01
C ASP A 715 61.54 47.25 -83.40
N LEU A 716 60.28 46.91 -83.70
CA LEU A 716 59.57 47.36 -84.91
C LEU A 716 59.43 48.89 -84.97
N VAL A 717 59.23 49.54 -83.82
CA VAL A 717 59.27 51.01 -83.70
C VAL A 717 60.68 51.55 -83.91
N HIS A 718 61.75 50.85 -83.53
CA HIS A 718 63.12 51.27 -83.83
C HIS A 718 63.50 51.09 -85.31
N SER A 719 63.14 49.97 -85.95
CA SER A 719 63.40 49.78 -87.38
C SER A 719 62.60 50.78 -88.25
N GLY A 720 61.35 51.07 -87.88
CA GLY A 720 60.57 52.17 -88.46
C GLY A 720 61.20 53.55 -88.26
N LYS A 721 61.84 53.79 -87.11
CA LYS A 721 62.54 55.05 -86.82
C LYS A 721 63.87 55.18 -87.58
N ASN A 722 64.58 54.08 -87.80
CA ASN A 722 65.80 54.03 -88.61
C ASN A 722 65.49 54.24 -90.10
N THR A 723 64.48 53.57 -90.65
CA THR A 723 64.03 53.82 -92.04
C THR A 723 63.52 55.25 -92.24
N LEU A 724 62.86 55.86 -91.25
CA LEU A 724 62.54 57.31 -91.29
C LEU A 724 63.78 58.21 -91.24
N HIS A 725 64.89 57.76 -90.65
CA HIS A 725 66.18 58.47 -90.70
C HIS A 725 66.87 58.31 -92.05
N GLU A 726 66.85 57.11 -92.64
CA GLU A 726 67.36 56.83 -93.99
C GLU A 726 66.59 57.62 -95.06
N ILE A 727 65.26 57.73 -94.94
CA ILE A 727 64.42 58.60 -95.78
C ILE A 727 64.82 60.07 -95.63
N ARG A 728 65.13 60.53 -94.41
CA ARG A 728 65.63 61.91 -94.18
C ARG A 728 66.99 62.13 -94.82
N ASP A 729 67.92 61.20 -94.67
CA ASP A 729 69.23 61.23 -95.34
C ASP A 729 69.10 61.23 -96.87
N LEU A 730 68.06 60.58 -97.41
CA LEU A 730 67.71 60.62 -98.84
C LEU A 730 67.16 61.99 -99.27
N ILE A 731 66.30 62.62 -98.46
CA ILE A 731 65.81 63.97 -98.68
C ILE A 731 66.97 64.98 -98.63
N ASP A 732 67.84 64.92 -97.62
CA ASP A 732 69.03 65.76 -97.52
C ASP A 732 69.99 65.59 -98.71
N LYS A 733 70.11 64.37 -99.26
CA LYS A 733 70.89 64.09 -100.48
C LYS A 733 70.23 64.68 -101.73
N LEU A 734 68.89 64.71 -101.80
CA LEU A 734 68.16 65.36 -102.88
C LEU A 734 68.28 66.89 -102.78
N CYS A 735 68.10 67.49 -101.61
CA CYS A 735 68.35 68.92 -101.40
C CYS A 735 69.79 69.31 -101.80
N LYS A 736 70.81 68.55 -101.37
CA LYS A 736 72.21 68.77 -101.76
C LYS A 736 72.53 68.49 -103.23
N ARG A 737 71.65 67.77 -103.95
CA ARG A 737 71.71 67.64 -105.42
C ARG A 737 71.10 68.88 -106.07
N ASP A 738 69.99 69.36 -105.54
CA ASP A 738 69.22 70.46 -106.11
C ASP A 738 69.93 71.80 -105.88
N GLU A 739 70.53 72.02 -104.70
CA GLU A 739 71.52 73.08 -104.43
C GLU A 739 72.65 73.09 -105.46
N LYS A 740 73.16 71.91 -105.87
CA LYS A 740 74.21 71.81 -106.89
C LYS A 740 73.71 72.08 -108.29
N ILE A 741 72.48 71.70 -108.61
CA ILE A 741 71.82 72.06 -109.88
C ILE A 741 71.62 73.57 -109.94
N GLU A 742 71.21 74.21 -108.83
CA GLU A 742 71.08 75.66 -108.72
C GLU A 742 72.43 76.38 -108.82
N CYS A 743 73.51 75.87 -108.19
CA CYS A 743 74.88 76.37 -108.44
C CYS A 743 75.31 76.23 -109.91
N ILE A 744 74.93 75.15 -110.61
CA ILE A 744 75.20 74.98 -112.05
C ILE A 744 74.36 75.99 -112.87
N SER A 745 73.11 76.23 -112.49
CA SER A 745 72.24 77.24 -113.14
C SER A 745 72.80 78.66 -112.97
N ILE A 746 73.28 79.01 -111.77
CA ILE A 746 73.96 80.29 -111.49
C ILE A 746 75.26 80.41 -112.29
N TRP A 747 76.06 79.35 -112.37
CA TRP A 747 77.28 79.31 -113.17
C TRP A 747 76.99 79.49 -114.67
N LEU A 748 75.92 78.88 -115.20
CA LEU A 748 75.48 79.08 -116.58
C LEU A 748 74.93 80.50 -116.81
N HIS A 749 74.28 81.12 -115.81
CA HIS A 749 73.80 82.51 -115.92
C HIS A 749 74.97 83.50 -116.02
N GLY A 750 75.98 83.37 -115.15
CA GLY A 750 77.17 84.25 -115.20
C GLY A 750 77.96 84.14 -116.51
N ASN A 751 78.13 82.92 -117.05
CA ASN A 751 78.76 82.74 -118.38
C ASN A 751 77.94 83.35 -119.53
N LEU A 752 76.62 83.51 -119.37
CA LEU A 752 75.78 84.21 -120.35
C LEU A 752 75.87 85.75 -120.20
N GLU A 753 76.06 86.27 -119.00
CA GLU A 753 76.33 87.70 -118.76
C GLU A 753 77.73 88.12 -119.27
N ASP A 754 78.74 87.26 -119.11
CA ASP A 754 80.08 87.44 -119.72
C ASP A 754 80.03 87.42 -121.26
N LEU A 755 79.15 86.61 -121.86
CA LEU A 755 78.88 86.66 -123.30
C LEU A 755 78.12 87.92 -123.72
N HIS A 756 77.21 88.43 -122.89
CA HIS A 756 76.41 89.61 -123.19
C HIS A 756 77.19 90.93 -123.04
N SER A 757 78.27 90.94 -122.26
CA SER A 757 79.18 92.09 -122.12
C SER A 757 80.25 92.16 -123.23
N LEU A 758 80.59 91.04 -123.87
CA LEU A 758 81.48 90.99 -125.04
C LEU A 758 80.90 91.62 -126.33
N ALA A 759 79.61 91.98 -126.36
CA ALA A 759 78.90 92.44 -127.55
C ALA A 759 78.83 93.98 -127.73
N LYS A 760 79.47 94.79 -126.87
CA LYS A 760 79.35 96.26 -126.88
C LYS A 760 80.63 97.05 -126.51
N GLN A 761 81.68 96.99 -127.34
CA GLN A 761 82.44 98.18 -127.79
C GLN A 761 83.51 97.82 -128.84
N GLU A 762 83.90 98.80 -129.66
CA GLU A 762 84.62 98.60 -130.93
C GLU A 762 86.09 99.08 -130.89
N SER A 763 86.82 98.84 -131.98
CA SER A 763 88.24 99.18 -132.23
C SER A 763 88.55 100.69 -132.23
N PRO A 764 89.84 101.18 -132.22
CA PRO A 764 91.10 100.44 -132.47
C PRO A 764 92.37 100.84 -131.64
N ALA A 765 93.46 100.09 -131.86
CA ALA A 765 94.89 100.51 -131.90
C ALA A 765 95.70 101.02 -130.66
N ASP A 766 96.47 100.08 -130.10
CA ASP A 766 97.97 100.11 -130.00
C ASP A 766 98.75 100.72 -128.79
N LEU A 767 99.97 100.16 -128.60
CA LEU A 767 101.17 100.56 -127.82
C LEU A 767 101.23 100.59 -126.26
N ARG A 768 101.80 99.48 -125.74
CA ARG A 768 102.99 99.41 -124.84
C ARG A 768 102.93 99.74 -123.31
N LYS A 769 103.41 98.72 -122.56
CA LYS A 769 104.42 98.72 -121.44
C LYS A 769 104.00 98.94 -119.95
N LYS A 770 104.29 97.86 -119.20
CA LYS A 770 105.06 97.79 -117.92
C LYS A 770 104.40 98.14 -116.54
N ARG A 771 104.32 97.05 -115.75
CA ARG A 771 104.87 96.85 -114.37
C ARG A 771 104.15 97.44 -113.13
N LYS A 772 104.07 96.54 -112.13
CA LYS A 772 104.12 96.78 -110.66
C LYS A 772 102.86 97.45 -110.05
N HIS A 773 102.44 97.20 -108.80
CA HIS A 773 102.91 96.24 -107.76
C HIS A 773 101.80 96.02 -106.68
N MET A 774 102.06 95.10 -105.74
CA MET A 774 101.84 95.16 -104.26
C MET A 774 100.93 96.27 -103.66
N SER A 775 100.22 96.09 -102.54
CA SER A 775 99.95 94.98 -101.58
C SER A 775 98.81 95.53 -100.65
N ILE A 776 98.10 94.80 -99.79
CA ILE A 776 98.43 93.91 -98.65
C ILE A 776 97.20 93.04 -98.39
#